data_AF-A0AA37SGS8-F1
#
_entry.id   AF-A0AA37SGS8-F1
#
_cell.length_a   1.000
_cell.length_b   1.000
_cell.length_c   1.000
_cell.angle_alpha   90.00
_cell.angle_beta   90.00
_cell.angle_gamma   90.00
#
_symmetry.space_group_name_H-M   'P 1'
#
loop_
_entity.id
_entity.type
_entity.pdbx_description
1 polymer ?
#
loop_
_entity_poly.entity_id
_entity_poly.type
_entity_poly.pdbx_seq_one_letter_code
_entity_poly.pdbx_strand_id
1 'polypeptide(L)'
;MERAAHLRSYIGLDTAAPQGRLEAVAKRLVDQAPDAVSLTVPQIAAVFTAHPTFALADGVYEILTQRAENPEQPVPCLKTHRRPAPPTLAQEQALALAAILRGRDALDDLTEALLQEMSQRWSDEGSQVDPSPVILASWVGFDTDGRNDIGWWDTLRIRLELKSSQLHRLTDGLERLGLQDSALAMRARRAIEAVKTQHAACPTGKDAAPEIIKDFAQTLIACRDKALLDATELLPLFQDAAVELDDEARLHLRTIRAGFMNHGLGIARIHTRLNAAQIYNVARTRLGLTDDPALPSRRRVLLAKIDEALSDLKPRAVDFGSLLVEPASAARLMMTMAQILKHIDSGSPIRFLIAETESGYTLLATLWLARLFGIKDHQIEISPLFETESALENGETILEEAFRSSHWRDYLRANGRLSLQFGYSDSGRYVGQLAATNLVERLRMRTLSLLAEHGLEDVSLTLFDTHGESIGRGAHPFSLRQRLDYFSPARTRLAMREAGIGCRVETAFQGGDGYTLFGTKALAASTIATLAEHVADIPLDTKDPVYTRPDFASDFFSTIALDMGALVDDPGYAALLSAFGPALIDKTGSRPSARQSDAATVTRITHPGQLRAIPNNAILQQLGWWANVLHGLGNAAQRHPETFEQFATESSRFREAMDFARQALAHSDLDVLRTTIHQLDPGTWLDRAAKARSDEERQSLLCISHGLELLRFWANGPAMFRRIQADHIALRAAWPDAPRMDAREKLLHAIRFALIDRLWTLSTRIPYFGPRNSLTREAITNLILCLDVPRALHLLEDLFPISAPSVANLDFGEPGDAAEAAGFAREHEEIFAPLSRCFALMREIGVAIMHANRAFG
;
A
#
# COMPACT_ATOMS: atom_id res chain seq x y z
N MET A 1 -15.22 -16.00 -10.32
CA MET A 1 -16.67 -15.78 -10.10
C MET A 1 -16.95 -15.42 -8.65
N GLU A 2 -16.66 -16.30 -7.68
CA GLU A 2 -16.85 -16.03 -6.24
C GLU A 2 -16.23 -14.70 -5.78
N ARG A 3 -15.00 -14.41 -6.22
CA ARG A 3 -14.33 -13.14 -5.94
C ARG A 3 -15.09 -11.90 -6.46
N ALA A 4 -15.74 -11.99 -7.63
CA ALA A 4 -16.54 -10.89 -8.18
C ALA A 4 -17.85 -10.70 -7.40
N ALA A 5 -18.50 -11.81 -7.02
CA ALA A 5 -19.69 -11.78 -6.17
C ALA A 5 -19.37 -11.16 -4.79
N HIS A 6 -18.22 -11.52 -4.22
CA HIS A 6 -17.75 -10.90 -2.99
C HIS A 6 -17.45 -9.41 -3.16
N LEU A 7 -16.76 -8.99 -4.24
CA LEU A 7 -16.53 -7.57 -4.52
C LEU A 7 -17.86 -6.79 -4.61
N ARG A 8 -18.87 -7.38 -5.26
CA ARG A 8 -20.22 -6.80 -5.36
C ARG A 8 -20.86 -6.59 -3.99
N SER A 9 -20.88 -7.63 -3.14
CA SER A 9 -21.46 -7.55 -1.79
C SER A 9 -20.66 -6.64 -0.86
N TYR A 10 -19.33 -6.63 -1.02
CA TYR A 10 -18.41 -5.88 -0.17
C TYR A 10 -18.67 -4.38 -0.22
N ILE A 11 -19.10 -3.84 -1.36
CA ILE A 11 -19.50 -2.44 -1.52
C ILE A 11 -21.01 -2.21 -1.50
N GLY A 12 -21.80 -3.25 -1.21
CA GLY A 12 -23.27 -3.19 -1.10
C GLY A 12 -24.01 -3.01 -2.43
N LEU A 13 -23.40 -3.35 -3.58
CA LEU A 13 -24.01 -3.17 -4.90
C LEU A 13 -25.18 -4.15 -5.16
N ASP A 14 -25.27 -5.22 -4.38
CA ASP A 14 -26.39 -6.17 -4.35
C ASP A 14 -27.59 -5.69 -3.50
N THR A 15 -27.38 -4.73 -2.61
CA THR A 15 -28.44 -4.26 -1.68
C THR A 15 -29.28 -3.11 -2.23
N ALA A 16 -28.65 -2.14 -2.88
CA ALA A 16 -29.34 -0.95 -3.41
C ALA A 16 -28.59 -0.36 -4.61
N ALA A 17 -29.33 0.34 -5.47
CA ALA A 17 -28.75 1.05 -6.60
C ALA A 17 -27.84 2.19 -6.10
N PRO A 18 -26.61 2.35 -6.64
CA PRO A 18 -25.66 3.35 -6.16
C PRO A 18 -26.22 4.78 -6.18
N GLN A 19 -26.96 5.15 -7.23
CA GLN A 19 -27.54 6.49 -7.36
C GLN A 19 -28.49 6.83 -6.20
N GLY A 20 -29.42 5.93 -5.86
CA GLY A 20 -30.35 6.14 -4.75
C GLY A 20 -29.64 6.21 -3.40
N ARG A 21 -28.50 5.53 -3.23
CA ARG A 21 -27.66 5.66 -2.03
C ARG A 21 -26.99 7.03 -1.95
N LEU A 22 -26.47 7.54 -3.07
CA LEU A 22 -25.86 8.89 -3.16
C LEU A 22 -26.88 9.99 -2.84
N GLU A 23 -28.10 9.90 -3.36
CA GLU A 23 -29.19 10.83 -3.07
C GLU A 23 -29.61 10.77 -1.59
N ALA A 24 -29.81 9.56 -1.06
CA ALA A 24 -30.20 9.37 0.33
C ALA A 24 -29.15 9.89 1.32
N VAL A 25 -27.86 9.68 1.04
CA VAL A 25 -26.79 10.17 1.89
C VAL A 25 -26.58 11.67 1.76
N ALA A 26 -26.74 12.24 0.55
CA ALA A 26 -26.70 13.69 0.35
C ALA A 26 -27.77 14.40 1.20
N LYS A 27 -29.00 13.89 1.17
CA LYS A 27 -30.08 14.37 2.03
C LYS A 27 -29.71 14.31 3.51
N ARG A 28 -29.21 13.17 3.99
CA ARG A 28 -28.78 13.02 5.39
C ARG A 28 -27.69 14.00 5.79
N LEU A 29 -26.68 14.20 4.94
CA LEU A 29 -25.59 15.14 5.20
C LEU A 29 -26.11 16.58 5.30
N VAL A 30 -26.99 16.98 4.37
CA VAL A 30 -27.63 18.31 4.41
C VAL A 30 -28.52 18.46 5.64
N ASP A 31 -29.33 17.46 6.00
CA ASP A 31 -30.19 17.46 7.18
C ASP A 31 -29.41 17.59 8.50
N GLN A 32 -28.25 16.94 8.60
CA GLN A 32 -27.41 16.95 9.80
C GLN A 32 -26.51 18.17 9.90
N ALA A 33 -26.17 18.82 8.79
CA ALA A 33 -25.27 19.96 8.77
C ALA A 33 -25.92 21.19 9.47
N PRO A 34 -25.18 21.88 10.36
CA PRO A 34 -25.68 23.09 11.01
C PRO A 34 -25.91 24.23 10.02
N ASP A 35 -25.01 24.38 9.05
CA ASP A 35 -25.01 25.39 8.00
C ASP A 35 -24.37 24.84 6.72
N ALA A 36 -24.55 25.55 5.60
CA ALA A 36 -23.98 25.15 4.31
C ALA A 36 -22.44 25.07 4.34
N VAL A 37 -21.77 25.98 5.06
CA VAL A 37 -20.30 26.08 5.11
C VAL A 37 -19.67 24.84 5.74
N SER A 38 -20.34 24.22 6.71
CA SER A 38 -19.88 22.97 7.34
C SER A 38 -19.67 21.82 6.34
N LEU A 39 -20.40 21.82 5.21
CA LEU A 39 -20.26 20.82 4.15
C LEU A 39 -19.03 21.04 3.26
N THR A 40 -18.35 22.19 3.36
CA THR A 40 -17.12 22.48 2.59
C THR A 40 -15.89 21.75 3.13
N VAL A 41 -15.97 21.26 4.37
CA VAL A 41 -14.85 20.61 5.06
C VAL A 41 -14.85 19.11 4.74
N PRO A 42 -13.81 18.58 4.07
CA PRO A 42 -13.73 17.16 3.80
C PRO A 42 -13.55 16.36 5.08
N GLN A 43 -14.44 15.40 5.31
CA GLN A 43 -14.42 14.51 6.47
C GLN A 43 -13.86 13.13 6.14
N ILE A 44 -13.85 12.73 4.87
CA ILE A 44 -13.20 11.49 4.44
C ILE A 44 -12.44 11.65 3.11
N ALA A 45 -11.33 10.93 2.95
CA ALA A 45 -10.59 10.86 1.70
C ALA A 45 -10.26 9.41 1.28
N ALA A 46 -10.42 9.13 0.00
CA ALA A 46 -9.88 7.92 -0.63
C ALA A 46 -8.50 8.21 -1.21
N VAL A 47 -7.47 7.49 -0.76
CA VAL A 47 -6.07 7.70 -1.16
C VAL A 47 -5.59 6.57 -2.05
N PHE A 48 -5.36 6.83 -3.33
CA PHE A 48 -4.89 5.83 -4.30
C PHE A 48 -3.38 5.60 -4.17
N THR A 49 -2.99 4.32 -4.07
CA THR A 49 -1.61 3.88 -3.82
C THR A 49 -1.24 2.75 -4.79
N ALA A 50 -0.02 2.69 -5.31
CA ALA A 50 0.32 1.75 -6.40
C ALA A 50 0.90 0.39 -5.94
N HIS A 51 2.00 0.39 -5.20
CA HIS A 51 2.87 -0.78 -5.02
C HIS A 51 2.60 -1.56 -3.73
N PRO A 52 2.85 -2.90 -3.66
CA PRO A 52 2.94 -3.96 -4.67
C PRO A 52 1.68 -4.84 -4.68
N THR A 53 0.61 -4.37 -5.29
CA THR A 53 -0.67 -5.11 -5.27
C THR A 53 -1.22 -5.46 -6.65
N PHE A 54 -0.44 -5.24 -7.71
CA PHE A 54 -0.78 -5.68 -9.06
C PHE A 54 -0.39 -7.14 -9.28
N ALA A 55 -1.12 -8.05 -8.65
CA ALA A 55 -0.83 -9.48 -8.73
C ALA A 55 -1.42 -10.16 -9.96
N LEU A 56 -2.49 -9.59 -10.52
CA LEU A 56 -3.16 -10.10 -11.70
C LEU A 56 -2.85 -9.29 -12.96
N ALA A 57 -3.01 -9.94 -14.11
CA ALA A 57 -3.06 -9.25 -15.39
C ALA A 57 -4.20 -8.22 -15.41
N ASP A 58 -3.96 -7.09 -16.07
CA ASP A 58 -4.90 -5.95 -16.09
C ASP A 58 -6.28 -6.36 -16.62
N GLY A 59 -6.34 -7.16 -17.69
CA GLY A 59 -7.60 -7.69 -18.21
C GLY A 59 -8.36 -8.63 -17.25
N VAL A 60 -7.68 -9.26 -16.29
CA VAL A 60 -8.36 -10.08 -15.25
C VAL A 60 -9.05 -9.17 -14.23
N TYR A 61 -8.44 -8.03 -13.88
CA TYR A 61 -9.09 -7.03 -13.04
C TYR A 61 -10.33 -6.45 -13.72
N GLU A 62 -10.26 -6.18 -15.02
CA GLU A 62 -11.42 -5.72 -15.80
C GLU A 62 -12.54 -6.76 -15.83
N ILE A 63 -12.24 -8.04 -16.09
CA ILE A 63 -13.23 -9.12 -16.05
C ILE A 63 -13.87 -9.21 -14.65
N LEU A 64 -13.07 -9.08 -13.59
CA LEU A 64 -13.54 -9.15 -12.21
C LEU A 64 -14.54 -8.02 -11.91
N THR A 65 -14.23 -6.79 -12.30
CA THR A 65 -15.04 -5.60 -12.00
C THR A 65 -16.31 -5.58 -12.84
N GLN A 66 -16.22 -5.92 -14.12
CA GLN A 66 -17.40 -5.99 -14.98
C GLN A 66 -18.36 -7.10 -14.51
N ARG A 67 -17.85 -8.28 -14.11
CA ARG A 67 -18.66 -9.35 -13.51
C ARG A 67 -19.27 -8.96 -12.15
N ALA A 68 -18.59 -8.14 -11.35
CA ALA A 68 -19.12 -7.64 -10.10
C ALA A 68 -20.29 -6.66 -10.33
N GLU A 69 -20.18 -5.79 -11.34
CA GLU A 69 -21.26 -4.91 -11.76
C GLU A 69 -22.43 -5.69 -12.37
N ASN A 70 -22.14 -6.63 -13.28
CA ASN A 70 -23.13 -7.47 -13.97
C ASN A 70 -22.90 -8.97 -13.66
N PRO A 71 -23.65 -9.53 -12.68
CA PRO A 71 -23.57 -10.94 -12.31
C PRO A 71 -24.02 -11.93 -13.39
N GLU A 72 -24.45 -11.50 -14.57
CA GLU A 72 -24.74 -12.39 -15.70
C GLU A 72 -23.63 -12.39 -16.76
N GLN A 73 -22.64 -11.50 -16.64
CA GLN A 73 -21.57 -11.41 -17.62
C GLN A 73 -20.70 -12.68 -17.67
N PRO A 74 -20.51 -13.33 -18.83
CA PRO A 74 -19.71 -14.55 -18.91
C PRO A 74 -18.24 -14.28 -18.56
N VAL A 75 -17.64 -15.15 -17.75
CA VAL A 75 -16.20 -15.11 -17.44
C VAL A 75 -15.47 -16.01 -18.44
N PRO A 76 -14.55 -15.46 -19.28
CA PRO A 76 -13.83 -16.26 -20.25
C PRO A 76 -12.86 -17.23 -19.56
N CYS A 77 -12.63 -18.40 -20.18
CA CYS A 77 -11.58 -19.31 -19.74
C CYS A 77 -10.22 -18.79 -20.22
N LEU A 78 -9.37 -18.36 -19.29
CA LEU A 78 -8.03 -17.86 -19.58
C LEU A 78 -6.97 -18.94 -19.31
N LYS A 79 -5.88 -18.95 -20.08
CA LYS A 79 -4.75 -19.87 -19.85
C LYS A 79 -4.00 -19.58 -18.54
N THR A 80 -3.94 -18.31 -18.15
CA THR A 80 -3.29 -17.82 -16.93
C THR A 80 -3.97 -16.53 -16.51
N HIS A 81 -3.99 -16.29 -15.19
CA HIS A 81 -4.42 -15.02 -14.60
C HIS A 81 -3.23 -14.14 -14.18
N ARG A 82 -2.00 -14.66 -14.30
CA ARG A 82 -0.76 -13.98 -13.91
C ARG A 82 -0.40 -12.86 -14.89
N ARG A 83 0.31 -11.85 -14.40
CA ARG A 83 0.93 -10.84 -15.26
C ARG A 83 2.12 -11.45 -16.03
N PRO A 84 2.36 -11.01 -17.27
CA PRO A 84 3.57 -11.40 -18.01
C PRO A 84 4.84 -10.76 -17.44
N ALA A 85 4.71 -9.57 -16.83
CA ALA A 85 5.82 -8.82 -16.23
C ALA A 85 5.33 -7.92 -15.08
N PRO A 86 6.22 -7.50 -14.17
CA PRO A 86 5.90 -6.50 -13.16
C PRO A 86 5.39 -5.19 -13.79
N PRO A 87 4.46 -4.47 -13.17
CA PRO A 87 3.96 -3.21 -13.72
C PRO A 87 5.05 -2.15 -13.76
N THR A 88 5.03 -1.33 -14.81
CA THR A 88 5.88 -0.12 -14.90
C THR A 88 5.22 1.04 -14.16
N LEU A 89 6.01 2.07 -13.80
CA LEU A 89 5.47 3.30 -13.19
C LEU A 89 4.36 3.94 -14.04
N ALA A 90 4.50 3.93 -15.38
CA ALA A 90 3.47 4.43 -16.29
C ALA A 90 2.17 3.60 -16.23
N GLN A 91 2.27 2.27 -16.11
CA GLN A 91 1.10 1.42 -15.92
C GLN A 91 0.44 1.65 -14.55
N GLU A 92 1.23 1.78 -13.49
CA GLU A 92 0.72 2.11 -12.14
C GLU A 92 -0.09 3.43 -12.17
N GLN A 93 0.41 4.44 -12.89
CA GLN A 93 -0.25 5.73 -13.07
C GLN A 93 -1.51 5.65 -13.92
N ALA A 94 -1.46 4.97 -15.06
CA ALA A 94 -2.61 4.85 -15.95
C ALA A 94 -3.78 4.17 -15.24
N LEU A 95 -3.50 3.09 -14.50
CA LEU A 95 -4.51 2.37 -13.71
C LEU A 95 -5.06 3.22 -12.56
N ALA A 96 -4.19 3.95 -11.86
CA ALA A 96 -4.61 4.86 -10.80
C ALA A 96 -5.49 5.99 -11.35
N LEU A 97 -5.08 6.62 -12.45
CA LEU A 97 -5.81 7.71 -13.09
C LEU A 97 -7.19 7.24 -13.56
N ALA A 98 -7.30 6.05 -14.16
CA ALA A 98 -8.58 5.49 -14.57
C ALA A 98 -9.52 5.28 -13.37
N ALA A 99 -9.02 4.75 -12.26
CA ALA A 99 -9.79 4.57 -11.03
C ALA A 99 -10.20 5.92 -10.41
N ILE A 100 -9.29 6.88 -10.35
CA ILE A 100 -9.54 8.24 -9.85
C ILE A 100 -10.63 8.91 -10.70
N LEU A 101 -10.55 8.86 -12.02
CA LEU A 101 -11.54 9.48 -12.91
C LEU A 101 -12.96 8.94 -12.67
N ARG A 102 -13.12 7.63 -12.52
CA ARG A 102 -14.43 7.04 -12.15
C ARG A 102 -14.88 7.46 -10.75
N GLY A 103 -13.94 7.56 -9.81
CA GLY A 103 -14.22 8.12 -8.48
C GLY A 103 -14.66 9.59 -8.54
N ARG A 104 -14.08 10.39 -9.45
CA ARG A 104 -14.48 11.79 -9.66
C ARG A 104 -15.85 11.90 -10.31
N ASP A 105 -16.20 11.02 -11.24
CA ASP A 105 -17.57 10.93 -11.78
C ASP A 105 -18.58 10.67 -10.66
N ALA A 106 -18.31 9.69 -9.79
CA ALA A 106 -19.16 9.39 -8.65
C ALA A 106 -19.23 10.52 -7.61
N LEU A 107 -18.16 11.31 -7.45
CA LEU A 107 -18.18 12.51 -6.60
C LEU A 107 -19.00 13.64 -7.21
N ASP A 108 -19.02 13.78 -8.53
CA ASP A 108 -19.88 14.76 -9.20
C ASP A 108 -21.35 14.35 -9.03
N ASP A 109 -21.69 13.06 -9.15
CA ASP A 109 -23.03 12.53 -8.86
C ASP A 109 -23.46 12.84 -7.39
N LEU A 110 -22.56 12.63 -6.42
CA LEU A 110 -22.81 13.00 -5.01
C LEU A 110 -22.97 14.52 -4.81
N THR A 111 -22.10 15.29 -5.46
CA THR A 111 -22.08 16.74 -5.35
C THR A 111 -23.37 17.31 -5.87
N GLU A 112 -23.83 16.90 -7.05
CA GLU A 112 -25.09 17.35 -7.61
C GLU A 112 -26.28 17.10 -6.66
N ALA A 113 -26.37 15.89 -6.10
CA ALA A 113 -27.40 15.56 -5.10
C ALA A 113 -27.31 16.45 -3.84
N LEU A 114 -26.09 16.76 -3.37
CA LEU A 114 -25.88 17.70 -2.26
C LEU A 114 -26.35 19.11 -2.64
N LEU A 115 -26.00 19.62 -3.82
CA LEU A 115 -26.38 20.96 -4.26
C LEU A 115 -27.91 21.10 -4.41
N GLN A 116 -28.60 20.04 -4.83
CA GLN A 116 -30.07 19.97 -4.92
C GLN A 116 -30.73 20.02 -3.54
N GLU A 117 -30.23 19.25 -2.55
CA GLU A 117 -30.77 19.29 -1.19
C GLU A 117 -30.41 20.61 -0.49
N MET A 118 -29.20 21.14 -0.74
CA MET A 118 -28.77 22.45 -0.23
C MET A 118 -29.64 23.58 -0.76
N SER A 119 -30.06 23.58 -2.04
CA SER A 119 -30.91 24.64 -2.59
C SER A 119 -32.31 24.64 -2.01
N GLN A 120 -32.82 23.48 -1.57
CA GLN A 120 -34.09 23.37 -0.87
C GLN A 120 -34.01 23.89 0.57
N ARG A 121 -32.87 23.69 1.26
CA ARG A 121 -32.70 24.07 2.67
C ARG A 121 -32.16 25.51 2.86
N TRP A 122 -31.21 25.93 2.02
CA TRP A 122 -30.48 27.19 2.13
C TRP A 122 -30.43 27.90 0.76
N SER A 123 -31.47 28.67 0.43
CA SER A 123 -31.62 29.30 -0.89
C SER A 123 -30.41 30.15 -1.32
N ASP A 124 -30.20 31.29 -0.67
CA ASP A 124 -29.17 32.26 -1.09
C ASP A 124 -27.79 31.90 -0.53
N GLU A 125 -27.72 31.51 0.75
CA GLU A 125 -26.46 31.14 1.42
C GLU A 125 -25.83 29.87 0.81
N GLY A 126 -26.64 28.89 0.42
CA GLY A 126 -26.15 27.66 -0.19
C GLY A 126 -25.57 27.86 -1.59
N SER A 127 -26.02 28.87 -2.33
CA SER A 127 -25.65 29.09 -3.74
C SER A 127 -24.14 29.37 -3.96
N GLN A 128 -23.46 29.93 -2.96
CA GLN A 128 -22.04 30.29 -3.01
C GLN A 128 -21.13 29.23 -2.42
N VAL A 129 -21.69 28.13 -1.92
CA VAL A 129 -20.95 27.10 -1.20
C VAL A 129 -20.74 25.86 -2.07
N ASP A 130 -19.50 25.40 -2.10
CA ASP A 130 -19.05 24.18 -2.79
C ASP A 130 -18.88 23.05 -1.76
N PRO A 131 -19.84 22.10 -1.65
CA PRO A 131 -19.76 21.01 -0.70
C PRO A 131 -18.64 20.03 -1.09
N SER A 132 -18.00 19.42 -0.09
CA SER A 132 -16.79 18.60 -0.24
C SER A 132 -16.66 17.50 0.82
N PRO A 133 -17.72 16.75 1.19
CA PRO A 133 -17.62 15.79 2.29
C PRO A 133 -16.59 14.67 2.04
N VAL A 134 -16.36 14.34 0.76
CA VAL A 134 -15.46 13.28 0.29
C VAL A 134 -14.50 13.85 -0.76
N ILE A 135 -13.20 13.54 -0.63
CA ILE A 135 -12.17 13.92 -1.62
C ILE A 135 -11.29 12.73 -2.02
N LEU A 136 -10.57 12.87 -3.13
CA LEU A 136 -9.60 11.88 -3.60
C LEU A 136 -8.17 12.41 -3.50
N ALA A 137 -7.25 11.53 -3.11
CA ALA A 137 -5.81 11.80 -3.10
C ALA A 137 -5.03 10.65 -3.76
N SER A 138 -3.79 10.88 -4.14
CA SER A 138 -2.90 9.86 -4.70
C SER A 138 -1.46 10.12 -4.29
N TRP A 139 -0.72 9.04 -4.03
CA TRP A 139 0.74 9.10 -3.91
C TRP A 139 1.48 8.38 -5.06
N VAL A 140 0.75 7.95 -6.09
CA VAL A 140 1.31 7.17 -7.20
C VAL A 140 2.30 8.04 -8.00
N GLY A 141 3.58 7.69 -7.91
CA GLY A 141 4.67 8.48 -8.50
C GLY A 141 5.19 9.64 -7.65
N PHE A 142 4.70 9.74 -6.40
CA PHE A 142 5.12 10.70 -5.38
C PHE A 142 5.71 10.01 -4.14
N ASP A 143 5.45 8.71 -3.96
CA ASP A 143 6.13 7.85 -2.99
C ASP A 143 7.50 7.40 -3.50
N THR A 144 8.56 8.00 -2.96
CA THR A 144 9.96 7.72 -3.31
C THR A 144 10.66 6.86 -2.26
N ASP A 145 9.97 6.48 -1.18
CA ASP A 145 10.54 5.63 -0.16
C ASP A 145 11.00 4.30 -0.78
N GLY A 146 12.29 3.98 -0.65
CA GLY A 146 12.96 2.82 -1.22
C GLY A 146 12.68 2.54 -2.71
N ARG A 147 12.35 3.56 -3.50
CA ARG A 147 12.17 3.50 -4.97
C ARG A 147 13.24 4.35 -5.66
N ASN A 148 14.08 3.68 -6.43
CA ASN A 148 15.12 4.33 -7.25
C ASN A 148 14.71 4.45 -8.73
N ASP A 149 13.48 4.02 -9.05
CA ASP A 149 12.91 4.04 -10.39
C ASP A 149 12.06 5.30 -10.67
N ILE A 150 11.86 6.18 -9.67
CA ILE A 150 11.15 7.45 -9.82
C ILE A 150 12.16 8.59 -9.78
N GLY A 151 12.34 9.29 -10.91
CA GLY A 151 13.10 10.53 -10.96
C GLY A 151 12.28 11.73 -10.48
N TRP A 152 12.94 12.82 -10.06
CA TRP A 152 12.22 14.04 -9.67
C TRP A 152 11.45 14.68 -10.84
N TRP A 153 11.95 14.51 -12.08
CA TRP A 153 11.23 14.96 -13.27
C TRP A 153 10.00 14.07 -13.56
N ASP A 154 10.02 12.79 -13.18
CA ASP A 154 8.81 11.96 -13.25
C ASP A 154 7.73 12.55 -12.35
N THR A 155 8.06 12.86 -11.10
CA THR A 155 7.12 13.50 -10.16
C THR A 155 6.49 14.79 -10.73
N LEU A 156 7.29 15.63 -11.41
CA LEU A 156 6.78 16.84 -12.07
C LEU A 156 5.91 16.52 -13.28
N ARG A 157 6.35 15.60 -14.14
CA ARG A 157 5.60 15.13 -15.32
C ARG A 157 4.22 14.60 -14.92
N ILE A 158 4.17 13.78 -13.88
CA ILE A 158 2.94 13.17 -13.35
C ILE A 158 2.03 14.26 -12.78
N ARG A 159 2.59 15.23 -12.05
CA ARG A 159 1.79 16.36 -11.56
C ARG A 159 1.18 17.16 -12.71
N LEU A 160 1.91 17.37 -13.81
CA LEU A 160 1.40 18.00 -15.03
C LEU A 160 0.31 17.13 -15.70
N GLU A 161 0.45 15.81 -15.72
CA GLU A 161 -0.58 14.89 -16.21
C GLU A 161 -1.87 14.98 -15.40
N LEU A 162 -1.79 14.96 -14.06
CA LEU A 162 -2.96 15.13 -13.18
C LEU A 162 -3.64 16.49 -13.40
N LYS A 163 -2.87 17.53 -13.70
CA LYS A 163 -3.38 18.87 -14.03
C LYS A 163 -4.07 18.90 -15.39
N SER A 164 -3.44 18.29 -16.38
CA SER A 164 -4.00 18.14 -17.72
C SER A 164 -5.35 17.43 -17.64
N SER A 165 -5.45 16.30 -16.94
CA SER A 165 -6.71 15.56 -16.78
C SER A 165 -7.80 16.38 -16.10
N GLN A 166 -7.47 17.18 -15.08
CA GLN A 166 -8.43 18.07 -14.41
C GLN A 166 -8.95 19.18 -15.34
N LEU A 167 -8.06 19.79 -16.13
CA LEU A 167 -8.45 20.84 -17.07
C LEU A 167 -9.28 20.28 -18.24
N HIS A 168 -8.96 19.10 -18.75
CA HIS A 168 -9.79 18.43 -19.76
C HIS A 168 -11.17 18.08 -19.19
N ARG A 169 -11.24 17.56 -17.96
CA ARG A 169 -12.53 17.32 -17.29
C ARG A 169 -13.38 18.59 -17.22
N LEU A 170 -12.76 19.72 -16.88
CA LEU A 170 -13.45 21.02 -16.86
C LEU A 170 -13.97 21.39 -18.26
N THR A 171 -13.13 21.32 -19.31
CA THR A 171 -13.57 21.68 -20.66
C THR A 171 -14.64 20.76 -21.21
N ASP A 172 -14.55 19.45 -20.97
CA ASP A 172 -15.55 18.47 -21.39
C ASP A 172 -16.89 18.73 -20.70
N GLY A 173 -16.87 19.11 -19.41
CA GLY A 173 -18.07 19.51 -18.68
C GLY A 173 -18.71 20.78 -19.24
N LEU A 174 -17.90 21.79 -19.57
CA LEU A 174 -18.39 23.05 -20.16
C LEU A 174 -18.96 22.84 -21.56
N GLU A 175 -18.37 21.96 -22.37
CA GLU A 175 -18.88 21.62 -23.71
C GLU A 175 -20.27 20.97 -23.63
N ARG A 176 -20.51 20.08 -22.67
CA ARG A 176 -21.84 19.48 -22.45
C ARG A 176 -22.91 20.51 -22.08
N LEU A 177 -22.52 21.65 -21.50
CA LEU A 177 -23.40 22.77 -21.18
C LEU A 177 -23.51 23.81 -22.30
N GLY A 178 -22.90 23.58 -23.47
CA GLY A 178 -22.88 24.56 -24.56
C GLY A 178 -22.02 25.79 -24.28
N LEU A 179 -21.12 25.72 -23.29
CA LEU A 179 -20.23 26.81 -22.86
C LEU A 179 -18.84 26.72 -23.48
N GLN A 180 -18.67 25.98 -24.59
CA GLN A 180 -17.38 25.80 -25.22
C GLN A 180 -16.73 27.13 -25.65
N ASP A 181 -17.52 28.16 -25.96
CA ASP A 181 -17.00 29.48 -26.39
C ASP A 181 -16.93 30.51 -25.25
N SER A 182 -17.23 30.10 -24.00
CA SER A 182 -17.13 30.96 -22.83
C SER A 182 -15.69 31.39 -22.51
N ALA A 183 -15.52 32.52 -21.82
CA ALA A 183 -14.22 32.98 -21.35
C ALA A 183 -13.52 31.95 -20.44
N LEU A 184 -14.30 31.24 -19.62
CA LEU A 184 -13.84 30.13 -18.79
C LEU A 184 -13.24 29.00 -19.64
N ALA A 185 -13.97 28.51 -20.65
CA ALA A 185 -13.51 27.44 -21.53
C ALA A 185 -12.27 27.86 -22.35
N MET A 186 -12.23 29.10 -22.84
CA MET A 186 -11.05 29.63 -23.53
C MET A 186 -9.82 29.72 -22.62
N ARG A 187 -9.98 30.18 -21.37
CA ARG A 187 -8.89 30.25 -20.38
C ARG A 187 -8.37 28.86 -20.02
N ALA A 188 -9.27 27.88 -19.86
CA ALA A 188 -8.93 26.49 -19.59
C ALA A 188 -8.20 25.83 -20.77
N ARG A 189 -8.67 26.00 -22.02
CA ARG A 189 -7.97 25.50 -23.22
C ARG A 189 -6.57 26.10 -23.39
N ARG A 190 -6.40 27.39 -23.11
CA ARG A 190 -5.07 28.02 -23.10
C ARG A 190 -4.15 27.41 -22.04
N ALA A 191 -4.69 27.05 -20.88
CA ALA A 191 -3.95 26.33 -19.84
C ALA A 191 -3.58 24.91 -20.28
N ILE A 192 -4.49 24.18 -20.92
CA ILE A 192 -4.24 22.84 -21.48
C ILE A 192 -3.06 22.88 -22.46
N GLU A 193 -3.05 23.79 -23.44
CA GLU A 193 -1.96 23.88 -24.42
C GLU A 193 -0.62 24.27 -23.79
N ALA A 194 -0.65 25.14 -22.78
CA ALA A 194 0.54 25.47 -22.00
C ALA A 194 1.05 24.24 -21.22
N VAL A 195 0.18 23.51 -20.51
CA VAL A 195 0.55 22.29 -19.79
C VAL A 195 1.07 21.20 -20.73
N LYS A 196 0.47 21.05 -21.91
CA LYS A 196 0.94 20.12 -22.95
C LYS A 196 2.35 20.47 -23.43
N THR A 197 2.64 21.76 -23.61
CA THR A 197 3.99 22.24 -23.95
C THR A 197 4.98 21.94 -22.82
N GLN A 198 4.59 22.18 -21.56
CA GLN A 198 5.43 21.85 -20.39
C GLN A 198 5.69 20.35 -20.26
N HIS A 199 4.66 19.52 -20.47
CA HIS A 199 4.75 18.06 -20.39
C HIS A 199 5.61 17.47 -21.51
N ALA A 200 5.46 17.95 -22.75
CA ALA A 200 6.28 17.51 -23.88
C ALA A 200 7.77 17.84 -23.70
N ALA A 201 8.09 18.87 -22.92
CA ALA A 201 9.46 19.22 -22.59
C ALA A 201 10.04 18.39 -21.42
N CYS A 202 9.24 17.58 -20.71
CA CYS A 202 9.73 16.77 -19.60
C CYS A 202 10.79 15.75 -20.08
N PRO A 203 11.91 15.61 -19.36
CA PRO A 203 12.89 14.57 -19.66
C PRO A 203 12.30 13.16 -19.54
N THR A 204 12.88 12.23 -20.30
CA THR A 204 12.58 10.79 -20.21
C THR A 204 13.85 10.01 -19.89
N GLY A 205 13.69 8.84 -19.26
CA GLY A 205 14.81 7.99 -18.85
C GLY A 205 15.40 8.35 -17.48
N LYS A 206 16.47 7.65 -17.09
CA LYS A 206 17.11 7.76 -15.76
C LYS A 206 18.23 8.80 -15.68
N ASP A 207 18.87 9.11 -16.80
CA ASP A 207 20.06 9.97 -16.87
C ASP A 207 19.86 11.08 -17.92
N ALA A 208 18.90 11.97 -17.69
CA ALA A 208 18.66 13.10 -18.57
C ALA A 208 19.84 14.08 -18.57
N ALA A 209 20.30 14.50 -19.75
CA ALA A 209 21.38 15.47 -19.88
C ALA A 209 20.99 16.83 -19.26
N PRO A 210 21.92 17.56 -18.62
CA PRO A 210 21.65 18.86 -18.00
C PRO A 210 21.00 19.88 -18.94
N GLU A 211 21.33 19.84 -20.23
CA GLU A 211 20.78 20.71 -21.27
C GLU A 211 19.28 20.48 -21.45
N ILE A 212 18.84 19.22 -21.46
CA ILE A 212 17.41 18.85 -21.56
C ILE A 212 16.66 19.35 -20.32
N ILE A 213 17.26 19.21 -19.15
CA ILE A 213 16.67 19.70 -17.89
C ILE A 213 16.56 21.22 -17.87
N LYS A 214 17.58 21.92 -18.36
CA LYS A 214 17.55 23.38 -18.51
C LYS A 214 16.41 23.80 -19.44
N ASP A 215 16.28 23.17 -20.59
CA ASP A 215 15.23 23.50 -21.57
C ASP A 215 13.83 23.19 -21.02
N PHE A 216 13.68 22.08 -20.29
CA PHE A 216 12.47 21.77 -19.54
C PHE A 216 12.13 22.86 -18.52
N ALA A 217 13.09 23.26 -17.69
CA ALA A 217 12.90 24.29 -16.66
C ALA A 217 12.50 25.63 -17.28
N GLN A 218 13.17 26.04 -18.36
CA GLN A 218 12.84 27.28 -19.08
C GLN A 218 11.43 27.22 -19.67
N THR A 219 11.05 26.09 -20.26
CA THR A 219 9.71 25.88 -20.82
C THR A 219 8.64 25.89 -19.73
N LEU A 220 8.89 25.21 -18.62
CA LEU A 220 8.00 25.18 -17.45
C LEU A 220 7.74 26.60 -16.93
N ILE A 221 8.79 27.37 -16.71
CA ILE A 221 8.71 28.73 -16.19
C ILE A 221 8.03 29.68 -17.18
N ALA A 222 8.42 29.65 -18.46
CA ALA A 222 7.87 30.53 -19.49
C ALA A 222 6.37 30.29 -19.74
N CYS A 223 5.89 29.06 -19.53
CA CYS A 223 4.49 28.70 -19.69
C CYS A 223 3.67 28.85 -18.40
N ARG A 224 4.29 29.10 -17.23
CA ARG A 224 3.64 29.05 -15.91
C ARG A 224 2.32 29.82 -15.85
N ASP A 225 2.33 31.10 -16.19
CA ASP A 225 1.14 31.94 -16.02
C ASP A 225 0.03 31.54 -17.02
N LYS A 226 0.41 31.13 -18.24
CA LYS A 226 -0.53 30.57 -19.22
C LYS A 226 -1.13 29.25 -18.72
N ALA A 227 -0.34 28.44 -18.02
CA ALA A 227 -0.71 27.14 -17.48
C ALA A 227 -1.62 27.21 -16.23
N LEU A 228 -1.93 28.41 -15.70
CA LEU A 228 -2.76 28.63 -14.49
C LEU A 228 -2.02 28.18 -13.22
N LEU A 229 -1.73 29.06 -12.25
CA LEU A 229 -0.93 28.69 -11.07
C LEU A 229 -1.81 28.37 -9.86
N ASP A 230 -2.99 28.99 -9.79
CA ASP A 230 -3.97 28.78 -8.73
C ASP A 230 -5.37 28.52 -9.33
N ALA A 231 -6.10 27.55 -8.79
CA ALA A 231 -7.46 27.23 -9.23
C ALA A 231 -8.43 28.41 -9.01
N THR A 232 -8.20 29.22 -7.98
CA THR A 232 -9.03 30.39 -7.65
C THR A 232 -9.02 31.46 -8.73
N GLU A 233 -8.02 31.47 -9.63
CA GLU A 233 -7.99 32.35 -10.81
C GLU A 233 -9.21 32.18 -11.72
N LEU A 234 -9.87 31.00 -11.69
CA LEU A 234 -11.05 30.73 -12.51
C LEU A 234 -12.38 31.11 -11.84
N LEU A 235 -12.40 31.43 -10.53
CA LEU A 235 -13.64 31.71 -9.80
C LEU A 235 -14.50 32.81 -10.43
N PRO A 236 -13.95 33.97 -10.87
CA PRO A 236 -14.75 35.00 -11.54
C PRO A 236 -15.36 34.49 -12.86
N LEU A 237 -14.61 33.68 -13.61
CA LEU A 237 -15.06 33.14 -14.89
C LEU A 237 -16.18 32.10 -14.74
N PHE A 238 -16.21 31.37 -13.61
CA PHE A 238 -17.36 30.52 -13.25
C PHE A 238 -18.61 31.35 -12.95
N GLN A 239 -18.46 32.49 -12.26
CA GLN A 239 -19.57 33.39 -11.96
C GLN A 239 -20.14 33.99 -13.24
N ASP A 240 -19.29 34.47 -14.14
CA ASP A 240 -19.70 35.02 -15.44
C ASP A 240 -20.42 33.98 -16.30
N ALA A 241 -19.92 32.74 -16.35
CA ALA A 241 -20.53 31.66 -17.12
C ALA A 241 -21.90 31.23 -16.60
N ALA A 242 -22.25 31.56 -15.35
CA ALA A 242 -23.50 31.15 -14.72
C ALA A 242 -24.69 32.10 -15.00
N VAL A 243 -24.44 33.33 -15.46
CA VAL A 243 -25.44 34.42 -15.55
C VAL A 243 -26.59 34.09 -16.50
N GLU A 244 -26.27 33.55 -17.68
CA GLU A 244 -27.25 33.31 -18.76
C GLU A 244 -27.78 31.86 -18.79
N LEU A 245 -27.43 31.05 -17.78
CA LEU A 245 -27.88 29.65 -17.70
C LEU A 245 -29.26 29.54 -17.04
N ASP A 246 -30.05 28.58 -17.48
CA ASP A 246 -31.24 28.13 -16.75
C ASP A 246 -30.85 27.41 -15.44
N ASP A 247 -31.84 27.10 -14.60
CA ASP A 247 -31.59 26.55 -13.27
C ASP A 247 -30.92 25.16 -13.31
N GLU A 248 -31.24 24.34 -14.32
CA GLU A 248 -30.67 23.00 -14.50
C GLU A 248 -29.20 23.08 -14.94
N ALA A 249 -28.89 23.87 -15.96
CA ALA A 249 -27.52 24.08 -16.42
C ALA A 249 -26.67 24.79 -15.36
N ARG A 250 -27.26 25.70 -14.57
CA ARG A 250 -26.58 26.38 -13.45
C ARG A 250 -26.22 25.39 -12.34
N LEU A 251 -27.10 24.45 -12.02
CA LEU A 251 -26.81 23.37 -11.08
C LEU A 251 -25.61 22.53 -11.56
N HIS A 252 -25.62 22.09 -12.82
CA HIS A 252 -24.51 21.32 -13.39
C HIS A 252 -23.20 22.11 -13.44
N LEU A 253 -23.22 23.39 -13.82
CA LEU A 253 -22.02 24.25 -13.77
C LEU A 253 -21.49 24.37 -12.34
N ARG A 254 -22.37 24.45 -11.35
CA ARG A 254 -22.00 24.50 -9.93
C ARG A 254 -21.43 23.16 -9.45
N THR A 255 -21.93 22.03 -9.92
CA THR A 255 -21.33 20.70 -9.70
C THR A 255 -19.90 20.67 -10.24
N ILE A 256 -19.69 21.12 -11.48
CA ILE A 256 -18.36 21.21 -12.11
C ILE A 256 -17.44 22.13 -11.29
N ARG A 257 -17.93 23.31 -10.86
CA ARG A 257 -17.16 24.26 -10.04
C ARG A 257 -16.74 23.62 -8.73
N ALA A 258 -17.68 23.06 -7.97
CA ALA A 258 -17.40 22.43 -6.69
C ALA A 258 -16.38 21.29 -6.85
N GLY A 259 -16.61 20.41 -7.83
CA GLY A 259 -15.66 19.36 -8.20
C GLY A 259 -14.27 19.93 -8.47
N PHE A 260 -14.15 20.98 -9.30
CA PHE A 260 -12.89 21.59 -9.66
C PHE A 260 -12.18 22.22 -8.46
N MET A 261 -12.87 23.05 -7.68
CA MET A 261 -12.32 23.79 -6.55
C MET A 261 -11.88 22.87 -5.40
N ASN A 262 -12.61 21.77 -5.16
CA ASN A 262 -12.31 20.82 -4.07
C ASN A 262 -10.98 20.06 -4.25
N HIS A 263 -10.54 19.89 -5.50
CA HIS A 263 -9.32 19.17 -5.87
C HIS A 263 -8.23 20.09 -6.47
N GLY A 264 -8.55 21.37 -6.69
CA GLY A 264 -7.65 22.37 -7.24
C GLY A 264 -7.22 22.05 -8.67
N LEU A 265 -5.94 22.29 -8.97
CA LEU A 265 -5.35 22.07 -10.30
C LEU A 265 -4.95 20.62 -10.55
N GLY A 266 -5.51 19.65 -9.84
CA GLY A 266 -5.22 18.23 -10.00
C GLY A 266 -6.51 17.42 -9.92
N ILE A 267 -6.55 16.29 -10.62
CA ILE A 267 -7.70 15.38 -10.56
C ILE A 267 -7.79 14.63 -9.22
N ALA A 268 -6.69 14.65 -8.43
CA ALA A 268 -6.59 14.19 -7.05
C ALA A 268 -5.55 15.04 -6.30
N ARG A 269 -5.67 15.17 -4.97
CA ARG A 269 -4.62 15.76 -4.12
C ARG A 269 -3.38 14.85 -4.09
N ILE A 270 -2.20 15.41 -3.84
CA ILE A 270 -0.95 14.63 -3.87
C ILE A 270 -0.36 14.40 -2.48
N HIS A 271 0.05 13.16 -2.24
CA HIS A 271 0.82 12.79 -1.06
C HIS A 271 2.22 12.35 -1.51
N THR A 272 3.26 12.94 -0.93
CA THR A 272 4.65 12.50 -1.11
C THR A 272 5.07 11.66 0.10
N ARG A 273 6.00 10.72 -0.08
CA ARG A 273 6.48 9.87 1.01
C ARG A 273 7.99 9.64 0.92
N LEU A 274 8.63 9.63 2.09
CA LEU A 274 10.04 9.29 2.27
C LEU A 274 10.29 8.68 3.66
N ASN A 275 11.39 7.96 3.82
CA ASN A 275 11.86 7.41 5.10
C ASN A 275 12.57 8.46 5.98
N ALA A 276 12.32 8.44 7.29
CA ALA A 276 12.89 9.35 8.29
C ALA A 276 14.42 9.44 8.26
N ALA A 277 15.12 8.33 8.01
CA ALA A 277 16.59 8.30 7.96
C ALA A 277 17.17 9.23 6.89
N GLN A 278 16.46 9.43 5.79
CA GLN A 278 16.89 10.36 4.73
C GLN A 278 16.84 11.82 5.21
N ILE A 279 15.87 12.15 6.08
CA ILE A 279 15.71 13.49 6.66
C ILE A 279 16.82 13.75 7.68
N TYR A 280 17.09 12.77 8.54
CA TYR A 280 18.19 12.84 9.50
C TYR A 280 19.53 13.04 8.82
N ASN A 281 19.80 12.35 7.72
CA ASN A 281 21.03 12.49 6.97
C ASN A 281 21.26 13.93 6.46
N VAL A 282 20.19 14.60 6.02
CA VAL A 282 20.27 16.00 5.59
C VAL A 282 20.52 16.93 6.78
N ALA A 283 19.74 16.78 7.86
CA ALA A 283 19.88 17.59 9.05
C ALA A 283 21.28 17.41 9.68
N ARG A 284 21.76 16.18 9.83
CA ARG A 284 23.11 15.85 10.30
C ARG A 284 24.19 16.55 9.49
N THR A 285 24.12 16.46 8.17
CA THR A 285 25.16 16.99 7.28
C THR A 285 25.19 18.52 7.27
N ARG A 286 24.02 19.16 7.37
CA ARG A 286 23.90 20.62 7.26
C ARG A 286 23.99 21.36 8.60
N LEU A 287 23.57 20.73 9.70
CA LEU A 287 23.52 21.31 11.03
C LEU A 287 24.57 20.72 11.99
N GLY A 288 25.34 19.70 11.57
CA GLY A 288 26.32 19.04 12.43
C GLY A 288 25.70 18.19 13.55
N LEU A 289 24.44 17.76 13.39
CA LEU A 289 23.70 16.97 14.38
C LEU A 289 24.02 15.48 14.21
N THR A 290 25.12 15.01 14.80
CA THR A 290 25.65 13.65 14.59
C THR A 290 25.11 12.58 15.52
N ASP A 291 24.39 12.95 16.58
CA ASP A 291 23.81 11.97 17.49
C ASP A 291 22.64 11.22 16.85
N ASP A 292 22.45 9.98 17.27
CA ASP A 292 21.32 9.15 16.84
C ASP A 292 20.03 9.59 17.56
N PRO A 293 18.99 10.04 16.83
CA PRO A 293 17.72 10.45 17.43
C PRO A 293 16.94 9.29 18.10
N ALA A 294 17.24 8.04 17.75
CA ALA A 294 16.65 6.87 18.38
C ALA A 294 17.09 6.75 19.86
N LEU A 295 18.29 7.23 20.21
CA LEU A 295 18.83 7.15 21.58
C LEU A 295 18.21 8.20 22.52
N PRO A 296 17.39 7.81 23.52
CA PRO A 296 16.70 8.77 24.38
C PRO A 296 17.65 9.72 25.14
N SER A 297 18.82 9.23 25.54
CA SER A 297 19.82 9.98 26.32
C SER A 297 20.41 11.17 25.58
N ARG A 298 20.39 11.18 24.23
CA ARG A 298 20.93 12.26 23.40
C ARG A 298 19.86 13.09 22.70
N ARG A 299 18.63 12.57 22.67
CA ARG A 299 17.49 13.17 21.96
C ARG A 299 17.16 14.58 22.42
N ARG A 300 17.22 14.87 23.72
CA ARG A 300 16.95 16.22 24.26
C ARG A 300 17.88 17.29 23.68
N VAL A 301 19.15 16.94 23.45
CA VAL A 301 20.14 17.85 22.85
C VAL A 301 19.81 18.10 21.38
N LEU A 302 19.43 17.06 20.64
CA LEU A 302 19.01 17.18 19.24
C LEU A 302 17.78 18.07 19.08
N LEU A 303 16.77 17.89 19.94
CA LEU A 303 15.56 18.72 19.98
C LEU A 303 15.88 20.20 20.22
N ALA A 304 16.72 20.50 21.21
CA ALA A 304 17.12 21.89 21.50
C ALA A 304 17.86 22.53 20.31
N LYS A 305 18.78 21.80 19.67
CA LYS A 305 19.55 22.32 18.54
C LYS A 305 18.71 22.51 17.27
N ILE A 306 17.73 21.65 17.00
CA ILE A 306 16.86 21.84 15.83
C ILE A 306 15.89 23.01 16.05
N ASP A 307 15.44 23.26 17.28
CA ASP A 307 14.67 24.46 17.62
C ASP A 307 15.49 25.75 17.44
N GLU A 308 16.75 25.77 17.87
CA GLU A 308 17.67 26.88 17.60
C GLU A 308 17.86 27.08 16.08
N ALA A 309 18.06 26.00 15.33
CA ALA A 309 18.18 26.06 13.88
C ALA A 309 16.90 26.53 13.17
N LEU A 310 15.72 26.30 13.75
CA LEU A 310 14.43 26.84 13.27
C LEU A 310 14.30 28.34 13.56
N SER A 311 14.83 28.80 14.69
CA SER A 311 14.84 30.23 15.06
C SER A 311 15.74 31.06 14.14
N ASP A 312 16.92 30.53 13.79
CA ASP A 312 17.92 31.21 12.96
C ASP A 312 17.76 30.96 11.45
N LEU A 313 16.70 30.25 11.05
CA LEU A 313 16.52 29.78 9.68
C LEU A 313 16.40 30.92 8.67
N LYS A 314 17.22 30.85 7.61
CA LYS A 314 17.10 31.68 6.42
C LYS A 314 16.76 30.82 5.21
N PRO A 315 15.61 31.04 4.54
CA PRO A 315 15.26 30.30 3.34
C PRO A 315 16.33 30.44 2.25
N ARG A 316 16.56 29.36 1.51
CA ARG A 316 17.45 29.31 0.35
C ARG A 316 16.64 29.37 -0.93
N ALA A 317 17.14 30.11 -1.91
CA ALA A 317 16.60 30.05 -3.26
C ALA A 317 16.82 28.64 -3.83
N VAL A 318 15.75 28.06 -4.38
CA VAL A 318 15.77 26.75 -5.03
C VAL A 318 15.38 26.95 -6.49
N ASP A 319 16.25 26.50 -7.38
CA ASP A 319 16.03 26.39 -8.83
C ASP A 319 16.24 24.93 -9.30
N PHE A 320 16.06 24.69 -10.59
CA PHE A 320 16.25 23.36 -11.19
C PHE A 320 17.72 22.93 -11.23
N GLY A 321 18.67 23.87 -11.26
CA GLY A 321 20.10 23.55 -11.18
C GLY A 321 20.46 22.97 -9.82
N SER A 322 19.93 23.56 -8.74
CA SER A 322 20.05 23.06 -7.36
C SER A 322 19.46 21.66 -7.24
N LEU A 323 18.30 21.41 -7.84
CA LEU A 323 17.62 20.12 -7.83
C LEU A 323 18.43 19.03 -8.54
N LEU A 324 19.06 19.38 -9.66
CA LEU A 324 19.90 18.47 -10.46
C LEU A 324 21.14 18.00 -9.69
N VAL A 325 21.80 18.90 -8.95
CA VAL A 325 23.05 18.59 -8.24
C VAL A 325 22.84 18.07 -6.82
N GLU A 326 21.65 18.22 -6.23
CA GLU A 326 21.36 17.82 -4.86
C GLU A 326 21.43 16.28 -4.70
N PRO A 327 22.40 15.72 -3.96
CA PRO A 327 22.55 14.28 -3.83
C PRO A 327 21.58 13.66 -2.82
N ALA A 328 21.07 14.42 -1.84
CA ALA A 328 20.27 13.86 -0.77
C ALA A 328 18.79 13.76 -1.15
N SER A 329 18.23 12.55 -1.11
CA SER A 329 16.84 12.27 -1.52
C SER A 329 15.81 13.15 -0.80
N ALA A 330 15.97 13.36 0.50
CA ALA A 330 15.06 14.22 1.27
C ALA A 330 15.11 15.69 0.83
N ALA A 331 16.30 16.22 0.64
CA ALA A 331 16.46 17.58 0.15
C ALA A 331 15.91 17.74 -1.27
N ARG A 332 16.22 16.78 -2.15
CA ARG A 332 15.75 16.76 -3.54
C ARG A 332 14.22 16.68 -3.63
N LEU A 333 13.57 15.81 -2.86
CA LEU A 333 12.11 15.71 -2.82
C LEU A 333 11.48 17.02 -2.31
N MET A 334 12.03 17.62 -1.24
CA MET A 334 11.56 18.90 -0.72
C MET A 334 11.72 20.04 -1.74
N MET A 335 12.86 20.08 -2.44
CA MET A 335 13.06 21.01 -3.56
C MET A 335 12.09 20.77 -4.71
N THR A 336 11.75 19.52 -5.02
CA THR A 336 10.77 19.16 -6.07
C THR A 336 9.38 19.67 -5.71
N MET A 337 8.94 19.47 -4.46
CA MET A 337 7.70 20.05 -3.94
C MET A 337 7.71 21.58 -4.03
N ALA A 338 8.83 22.22 -3.67
CA ALA A 338 8.99 23.66 -3.84
C ALA A 338 8.85 24.11 -5.30
N GLN A 339 9.34 23.34 -6.28
CA GLN A 339 9.14 23.64 -7.71
C GLN A 339 7.69 23.43 -8.15
N ILE A 340 6.98 22.41 -7.64
CA ILE A 340 5.54 22.23 -7.87
C ILE A 340 4.78 23.47 -7.39
N LEU A 341 5.02 23.89 -6.15
CA LEU A 341 4.35 25.03 -5.52
C LEU A 341 4.67 26.37 -6.21
N LYS A 342 5.85 26.50 -6.83
CA LYS A 342 6.25 27.73 -7.55
C LYS A 342 5.74 27.80 -8.99
N HIS A 343 5.62 26.67 -9.68
CA HIS A 343 5.50 26.65 -11.14
C HIS A 343 4.33 25.83 -11.69
N ILE A 344 3.67 25.00 -10.87
CA ILE A 344 2.62 24.09 -11.33
C ILE A 344 1.30 24.32 -10.60
N ASP A 345 1.33 24.37 -9.27
CA ASP A 345 0.15 24.55 -8.42
C ASP A 345 0.54 25.16 -7.08
N SER A 346 0.26 26.45 -6.89
CA SER A 346 0.57 27.17 -5.65
C SER A 346 -0.52 27.06 -4.59
N GLY A 347 -1.74 26.69 -4.99
CA GLY A 347 -2.95 26.76 -4.16
C GLY A 347 -3.24 25.48 -3.36
N SER A 348 -2.76 24.32 -3.83
CA SER A 348 -2.99 23.05 -3.15
C SER A 348 -1.83 22.68 -2.21
N PRO A 349 -2.09 22.43 -0.90
CA PRO A 349 -1.07 21.92 -0.01
C PRO A 349 -0.65 20.49 -0.39
N ILE A 350 0.62 20.16 -0.10
CA ILE A 350 1.19 18.83 -0.35
C ILE A 350 1.31 18.10 0.97
N ARG A 351 0.72 16.90 1.06
CA ARG A 351 0.95 16.00 2.19
C ARG A 351 2.36 15.41 2.08
N PHE A 352 3.15 15.50 3.15
CA PHE A 352 4.48 14.89 3.25
C PHE A 352 4.48 13.81 4.34
N LEU A 353 4.50 12.56 3.91
CA LEU A 353 4.45 11.38 4.76
C LEU A 353 5.86 10.91 5.13
N ILE A 354 6.08 10.64 6.41
CA ILE A 354 7.38 10.22 6.94
C ILE A 354 7.28 8.78 7.45
N ALA A 355 7.83 7.83 6.69
CA ALA A 355 7.95 6.43 7.12
C ALA A 355 8.99 6.27 8.24
N GLU A 356 8.79 5.26 9.10
CA GLU A 356 9.67 4.93 10.24
C GLU A 356 9.94 6.14 11.18
N THR A 357 8.86 6.84 11.59
CA THR A 357 9.02 7.97 12.53
C THR A 357 9.13 7.46 13.97
N GLU A 358 10.28 7.70 14.61
CA GLU A 358 10.58 7.20 15.97
C GLU A 358 10.88 8.30 17.01
N SER A 359 10.88 9.58 16.60
CA SER A 359 11.09 10.72 17.50
C SER A 359 10.46 12.01 16.96
N GLY A 360 10.05 12.91 17.86
CA GLY A 360 9.61 14.27 17.52
C GLY A 360 10.68 15.12 16.83
N TYR A 361 11.97 14.77 16.98
CA TYR A 361 13.07 15.40 16.23
C TYR A 361 12.87 15.29 14.71
N THR A 362 12.32 14.18 14.22
CA THR A 362 12.00 13.97 12.80
C THR A 362 11.04 15.01 12.27
N LEU A 363 10.01 15.34 13.07
CA LEU A 363 8.99 16.31 12.71
C LEU A 363 9.58 17.71 12.61
N LEU A 364 10.38 18.10 13.61
CA LEU A 364 11.07 19.39 13.63
C LEU A 364 12.12 19.50 12.51
N ALA A 365 12.88 18.44 12.24
CA ALA A 365 13.86 18.40 11.15
C ALA A 365 13.18 18.50 9.76
N THR A 366 12.00 17.91 9.61
CA THR A 366 11.19 18.02 8.39
C THR A 366 10.67 19.44 8.21
N LEU A 367 10.12 20.05 9.27
CA LEU A 367 9.66 21.44 9.25
C LEU A 367 10.81 22.39 8.92
N TRP A 368 11.97 22.20 9.53
CA TRP A 368 13.19 22.93 9.22
C TRP A 368 13.56 22.81 7.74
N LEU A 369 13.54 21.60 7.19
CA LEU A 369 13.90 21.36 5.80
C LEU A 369 12.89 22.00 4.82
N ALA A 370 11.59 21.97 5.13
CA ALA A 370 10.54 22.60 4.34
C ALA A 370 10.72 24.13 4.29
N ARG A 371 10.88 24.75 5.46
CA ARG A 371 11.11 26.21 5.56
C ARG A 371 12.45 26.62 4.93
N LEU A 372 13.49 25.79 5.04
CA LEU A 372 14.80 26.05 4.42
C LEU A 372 14.68 26.19 2.90
N PHE A 373 13.78 25.45 2.26
CA PHE A 373 13.55 25.54 0.82
C PHE A 373 12.38 26.45 0.41
N GLY A 374 11.88 27.24 1.37
CA GLY A 374 10.88 28.27 1.13
C GLY A 374 9.46 27.75 0.94
N ILE A 375 9.17 26.51 1.38
CA ILE A 375 7.80 26.03 1.46
C ILE A 375 7.14 26.71 2.66
N LYS A 376 6.00 27.36 2.43
CA LYS A 376 5.24 28.02 3.50
C LYS A 376 4.49 26.98 4.33
N ASP A 377 4.27 27.28 5.60
CA ASP A 377 3.63 26.35 6.54
C ASP A 377 2.25 25.85 6.07
N HIS A 378 1.42 26.71 5.46
CA HIS A 378 0.11 26.31 4.91
C HIS A 378 0.17 25.50 3.60
N GLN A 379 1.36 25.34 3.00
CA GLN A 379 1.54 24.61 1.73
C GLN A 379 2.01 23.16 1.94
N ILE A 380 2.29 22.75 3.19
CA ILE A 380 2.76 21.40 3.50
C ILE A 380 2.07 20.83 4.73
N GLU A 381 1.59 19.59 4.60
CA GLU A 381 0.97 18.85 5.69
C GLU A 381 1.92 17.69 6.09
N ILE A 382 2.71 17.87 7.14
CA ILE A 382 3.71 16.90 7.62
C ILE A 382 2.98 15.82 8.45
N SER A 383 3.18 14.56 8.08
CA SER A 383 2.49 13.43 8.70
C SER A 383 3.48 12.32 9.09
N PRO A 384 3.70 12.06 10.40
CA PRO A 384 4.41 10.86 10.82
C PRO A 384 3.60 9.60 10.55
N LEU A 385 4.31 8.52 10.20
CA LEU A 385 3.76 7.17 10.13
C LEU A 385 4.16 6.36 11.35
N PHE A 386 3.15 5.94 12.12
CA PHE A 386 3.30 4.97 13.21
C PHE A 386 3.06 3.57 12.65
N GLU A 387 4.16 2.81 12.49
CA GLU A 387 4.11 1.48 11.86
C GLU A 387 4.95 0.41 12.57
N THR A 388 5.96 0.81 13.37
CA THR A 388 6.77 -0.12 14.17
C THR A 388 6.16 -0.32 15.57
N GLU A 389 6.55 -1.40 16.25
CA GLU A 389 6.21 -1.65 17.65
C GLU A 389 6.58 -0.45 18.53
N SER A 390 7.85 -0.03 18.48
CA SER A 390 8.36 1.12 19.23
C SER A 390 7.59 2.42 18.93
N ALA A 391 7.24 2.68 17.67
CA ALA A 391 6.50 3.89 17.30
C ALA A 391 5.05 3.87 17.84
N LEU A 392 4.39 2.71 17.87
CA LEU A 392 3.05 2.58 18.44
C LEU A 392 3.07 2.72 19.97
N GLU A 393 4.04 2.10 20.64
CA GLU A 393 4.18 2.17 22.10
C GLU A 393 4.61 3.56 22.59
N ASN A 394 5.53 4.20 21.88
CA ASN A 394 6.10 5.51 22.23
C ASN A 394 5.46 6.68 21.47
N GLY A 395 4.36 6.46 20.75
CA GLY A 395 3.74 7.46 19.88
C GLY A 395 3.34 8.74 20.62
N GLU A 396 2.93 8.61 21.88
CA GLU A 396 2.69 9.75 22.78
C GLU A 396 3.93 10.63 22.92
N THR A 397 5.07 10.02 23.27
CA THR A 397 6.35 10.72 23.46
C THR A 397 6.78 11.43 22.19
N ILE A 398 6.62 10.78 21.02
CA ILE A 398 6.97 11.37 19.71
C ILE A 398 6.20 12.67 19.47
N LEU A 399 4.89 12.67 19.74
CA LEU A 399 4.04 13.85 19.56
C LEU A 399 4.35 14.94 20.60
N GLU A 400 4.48 14.56 21.86
CA GLU A 400 4.75 15.48 22.96
C GLU A 400 6.12 16.19 22.78
N GLU A 401 7.14 15.47 22.32
CA GLU A 401 8.44 16.05 21.94
C GLU A 401 8.29 17.18 20.90
N ALA A 402 7.47 17.01 19.87
CA ALA A 402 7.23 18.04 18.86
C ALA A 402 6.37 19.19 19.41
N PHE A 403 5.34 18.90 20.20
CA PHE A 403 4.42 19.92 20.75
C PHE A 403 5.08 20.87 21.75
N ARG A 404 6.19 20.47 22.37
CA ARG A 404 7.01 21.34 23.22
C ARG A 404 7.67 22.48 22.43
N SER A 405 7.93 22.31 21.13
CA SER A 405 8.45 23.37 20.25
C SER A 405 7.36 24.39 19.91
N SER A 406 7.65 25.69 20.06
CA SER A 406 6.75 26.75 19.58
C SER A 406 6.64 26.75 18.06
N HIS A 407 7.74 26.50 17.35
CA HIS A 407 7.75 26.46 15.88
C HIS A 407 6.78 25.43 15.30
N TRP A 408 6.69 24.26 15.94
CA TRP A 408 5.76 23.22 15.54
C TRP A 408 4.30 23.61 15.81
N ARG A 409 4.01 24.17 16.98
CA ARG A 409 2.66 24.66 17.30
C ARG A 409 2.20 25.77 16.36
N ASP A 410 3.10 26.71 16.04
CA ASP A 410 2.82 27.78 15.08
C ASP A 410 2.58 27.23 13.67
N TYR A 411 3.37 26.24 13.25
CA TYR A 411 3.16 25.51 12.00
C TYR A 411 1.78 24.82 11.95
N LEU A 412 1.39 24.14 13.03
CA LEU A 412 0.09 23.46 13.11
C LEU A 412 -1.07 24.45 12.97
N ARG A 413 -0.99 25.62 13.63
CA ARG A 413 -2.01 26.67 13.48
C ARG A 413 -2.01 27.30 12.10
N ALA A 414 -0.83 27.54 11.52
CA ALA A 414 -0.71 28.12 10.18
C ALA A 414 -1.26 27.21 9.07
N ASN A 415 -1.11 25.89 9.20
CA ASN A 415 -1.70 24.93 8.25
C ASN A 415 -3.11 24.44 8.66
N GLY A 416 -3.51 24.64 9.93
CA GLY A 416 -4.84 24.35 10.47
C GLY A 416 -5.11 22.88 10.81
N ARG A 417 -4.11 21.99 10.74
CA ARG A 417 -4.29 20.56 11.04
C ARG A 417 -3.04 19.85 11.54
N LEU A 418 -3.24 18.85 12.41
CA LEU A 418 -2.28 17.80 12.72
C LEU A 418 -2.68 16.55 11.94
N SER A 419 -1.72 15.98 11.22
CA SER A 419 -1.97 14.84 10.35
C SER A 419 -1.13 13.67 10.76
N LEU A 420 -1.74 12.51 10.94
CA LEU A 420 -1.12 11.31 11.47
C LEU A 420 -1.44 10.14 10.55
N GLN A 421 -0.46 9.29 10.29
CA GLN A 421 -0.63 8.09 9.48
C GLN A 421 -0.40 6.84 10.35
N PHE A 422 -1.21 5.81 10.13
CA PHE A 422 -1.13 4.53 10.84
C PHE A 422 -0.93 3.37 9.85
N GLY A 423 0.12 2.58 10.07
CA GLY A 423 0.55 1.49 9.19
C GLY A 423 0.10 0.13 9.69
N TYR A 424 -1.15 -0.25 9.44
CA TYR A 424 -1.74 -1.50 9.96
C TYR A 424 -0.97 -2.74 9.52
N SER A 425 -0.53 -2.78 8.27
CA SER A 425 0.17 -3.94 7.70
C SER A 425 1.55 -4.14 8.31
N ASP A 426 2.28 -3.04 8.50
CA ASP A 426 3.61 -3.06 9.09
C ASP A 426 3.53 -3.34 10.59
N SER A 427 2.59 -2.70 11.30
CA SER A 427 2.35 -2.99 12.71
C SER A 427 1.89 -4.43 12.94
N GLY A 428 0.98 -4.93 12.10
CA GLY A 428 0.51 -6.31 12.18
C GLY A 428 1.61 -7.35 12.02
N ARG A 429 2.68 -7.04 11.28
CA ARG A 429 3.87 -7.90 11.15
C ARG A 429 4.68 -7.99 12.45
N TYR A 430 4.74 -6.92 13.25
CA TYR A 430 5.53 -6.86 14.47
C TYR A 430 4.74 -7.28 15.72
N VAL A 431 3.53 -6.73 15.89
CA VAL A 431 2.72 -6.92 17.10
C VAL A 431 1.42 -7.71 16.86
N GLY A 432 1.17 -8.15 15.63
CA GLY A 432 -0.07 -8.84 15.27
C GLY A 432 -1.20 -7.87 14.93
N GLN A 433 -1.98 -8.23 13.90
CA GLN A 433 -2.98 -7.34 13.30
C GLN A 433 -4.09 -6.94 14.28
N LEU A 434 -4.48 -7.87 15.16
CA LEU A 434 -5.51 -7.68 16.18
C LEU A 434 -5.04 -6.75 17.31
N ALA A 435 -3.77 -6.83 17.71
CA ALA A 435 -3.24 -5.94 18.73
C ALA A 435 -2.96 -4.54 18.17
N ALA A 436 -2.49 -4.45 16.92
CA ALA A 436 -2.20 -3.19 16.24
C ALA A 436 -3.39 -2.23 16.24
N THR A 437 -4.62 -2.73 15.99
CA THR A 437 -5.81 -1.86 15.99
C THR A 437 -6.11 -1.26 17.37
N ASN A 438 -5.89 -2.02 18.46
CA ASN A 438 -6.05 -1.52 19.82
C ASN A 438 -4.99 -0.47 20.18
N LEU A 439 -3.73 -0.69 19.79
CA LEU A 439 -2.64 0.27 20.01
C LEU A 439 -2.87 1.58 19.24
N VAL A 440 -3.29 1.50 17.98
CA VAL A 440 -3.63 2.68 17.17
C VAL A 440 -4.79 3.46 17.79
N GLU A 441 -5.84 2.77 18.23
CA GLU A 441 -6.98 3.42 18.90
C GLU A 441 -6.56 4.14 20.18
N ARG A 442 -5.73 3.51 21.03
CA ARG A 442 -5.16 4.15 22.24
C ARG A 442 -4.32 5.38 21.90
N LEU A 443 -3.48 5.32 20.88
CA LEU A 443 -2.66 6.45 20.45
C LEU A 443 -3.53 7.63 20.01
N ARG A 444 -4.61 7.39 19.26
CA ARG A 444 -5.55 8.45 18.86
C ARG A 444 -6.24 9.12 20.05
N MET A 445 -6.67 8.33 21.04
CA MET A 445 -7.25 8.89 22.27
C MET A 445 -6.21 9.72 23.04
N ARG A 446 -4.95 9.29 23.07
CA ARG A 446 -3.88 10.05 23.71
C ARG A 446 -3.55 11.33 22.93
N THR A 447 -3.57 11.30 21.59
CA THR A 447 -3.41 12.51 20.76
C THR A 447 -4.43 13.58 21.13
N LEU A 448 -5.70 13.22 21.34
CA LEU A 448 -6.72 14.20 21.77
C LEU A 448 -6.37 14.86 23.11
N SER A 449 -5.87 14.06 24.06
CA SER A 449 -5.43 14.58 25.36
C SER A 449 -4.23 15.52 25.22
N LEU A 450 -3.24 15.16 24.40
CA LEU A 450 -2.07 15.98 24.14
C LEU A 450 -2.40 17.31 23.44
N LEU A 451 -3.40 17.33 22.54
CA LEU A 451 -3.84 18.58 21.92
C LEU A 451 -4.38 19.56 22.98
N ALA A 452 -5.20 19.08 23.91
CA ALA A 452 -5.70 19.90 25.02
C ALA A 452 -4.57 20.34 25.97
N GLU A 453 -3.68 19.43 26.36
CA GLU A 453 -2.52 19.73 27.23
C GLU A 453 -1.61 20.83 26.66
N HIS A 454 -1.54 20.97 25.34
CA HIS A 454 -0.70 21.94 24.65
C HIS A 454 -1.45 23.14 24.05
N GLY A 455 -2.76 23.28 24.31
CA GLY A 455 -3.59 24.38 23.84
C GLY A 455 -3.74 24.42 22.32
N LEU A 456 -3.96 23.25 21.71
CA LEU A 456 -4.10 23.02 20.27
C LEU A 456 -5.50 22.52 19.90
N GLU A 457 -6.52 22.80 20.71
CA GLU A 457 -7.90 22.41 20.39
C GLU A 457 -8.46 23.13 19.15
N ASP A 458 -7.80 24.21 18.69
CA ASP A 458 -8.09 24.91 17.43
C ASP A 458 -7.57 24.19 16.18
N VAL A 459 -6.77 23.14 16.35
CA VAL A 459 -6.16 22.38 15.25
C VAL A 459 -7.01 21.14 14.91
N SER A 460 -7.40 21.01 13.64
CA SER A 460 -8.12 19.82 13.18
C SER A 460 -7.22 18.58 13.07
N LEU A 461 -7.80 17.39 13.16
CA LEU A 461 -7.09 16.13 12.98
C LEU A 461 -7.27 15.57 11.57
N THR A 462 -6.23 14.98 11.02
CA THR A 462 -6.32 14.09 9.86
C THR A 462 -5.70 12.75 10.21
N LEU A 463 -6.49 11.67 10.12
CA LEU A 463 -6.06 10.32 10.46
C LEU A 463 -6.04 9.46 9.20
N PHE A 464 -4.84 9.12 8.73
CA PHE A 464 -4.64 8.35 7.51
C PHE A 464 -4.30 6.89 7.81
N ASP A 465 -5.25 6.00 7.53
CA ASP A 465 -5.09 4.56 7.73
C ASP A 465 -4.58 3.88 6.47
N THR A 466 -3.40 3.26 6.58
CA THR A 466 -2.76 2.48 5.52
C THR A 466 -2.75 1.00 5.88
N HIS A 467 -3.48 0.20 5.09
CA HIS A 467 -3.90 -1.14 5.53
C HIS A 467 -4.09 -2.17 4.40
N GLY A 468 -3.74 -1.87 3.15
CA GLY A 468 -3.90 -2.85 2.07
C GLY A 468 -5.32 -3.21 1.69
N GLU A 469 -5.46 -4.34 1.01
CA GLU A 469 -6.77 -4.87 0.57
C GLU A 469 -7.05 -6.26 1.14
N SER A 470 -6.09 -6.85 1.86
CA SER A 470 -6.29 -8.08 2.60
C SER A 470 -6.39 -7.83 4.10
N ILE A 471 -6.97 -8.80 4.80
CA ILE A 471 -7.02 -8.78 6.27
C ILE A 471 -5.63 -8.79 6.91
N GLY A 472 -4.64 -9.44 6.27
CA GLY A 472 -3.27 -9.49 6.78
C GLY A 472 -2.57 -8.14 6.71
N ARG A 473 -3.15 -7.19 5.97
CA ARG A 473 -2.66 -5.82 5.88
C ARG A 473 -3.54 -4.85 6.67
N GLY A 474 -4.72 -5.27 7.10
CA GLY A 474 -5.63 -4.49 7.92
C GLY A 474 -7.00 -4.23 7.32
N ALA A 475 -7.27 -4.61 6.06
CA ALA A 475 -8.60 -4.42 5.45
C ALA A 475 -9.63 -5.42 5.99
N HIS A 476 -10.82 -4.97 6.40
CA HIS A 476 -11.86 -5.86 6.93
C HIS A 476 -12.44 -6.80 5.84
N PRO A 477 -12.78 -8.07 6.15
CA PRO A 477 -13.10 -9.07 5.12
C PRO A 477 -14.52 -9.05 4.55
N PHE A 478 -15.46 -8.37 5.21
CA PHE A 478 -16.89 -8.56 4.94
C PHE A 478 -17.54 -7.42 4.16
N SER A 479 -17.30 -6.16 4.55
CA SER A 479 -17.80 -5.00 3.82
C SER A 479 -16.86 -3.81 3.95
N LEU A 480 -16.88 -2.92 2.96
CA LEU A 480 -16.19 -1.64 3.00
C LEU A 480 -16.67 -0.80 4.19
N ARG A 481 -17.94 -0.92 4.56
CA ARG A 481 -18.50 -0.23 5.73
C ARG A 481 -17.81 -0.66 7.03
N GLN A 482 -17.74 -1.96 7.28
CA GLN A 482 -17.03 -2.49 8.46
C GLN A 482 -15.53 -2.21 8.41
N ARG A 483 -14.92 -2.12 7.23
CA ARG A 483 -13.54 -1.65 7.08
C ARG A 483 -13.36 -0.23 7.62
N LEU A 484 -14.27 0.68 7.28
CA LEU A 484 -14.24 2.06 7.78
C LEU A 484 -14.50 2.11 9.28
N ASP A 485 -15.47 1.34 9.78
CA ASP A 485 -15.81 1.29 11.21
C ASP A 485 -14.67 0.68 12.05
N TYR A 486 -13.98 -0.35 11.53
CA TYR A 486 -12.80 -0.95 12.16
C TYR A 486 -11.63 0.03 12.32
N PHE A 487 -11.39 0.86 11.29
CA PHE A 487 -10.33 1.88 11.34
C PHE A 487 -10.75 3.13 12.08
N SER A 488 -12.03 3.47 12.09
CA SER A 488 -12.58 4.64 12.79
C SER A 488 -13.68 4.23 13.76
N PRO A 489 -13.30 3.56 14.88
CA PRO A 489 -14.26 3.06 15.85
C PRO A 489 -15.18 4.16 16.36
N ALA A 490 -16.43 3.79 16.62
CA ALA A 490 -17.45 4.71 17.13
C ALA A 490 -16.96 5.50 18.37
N ARG A 491 -16.17 4.87 19.25
CA ARG A 491 -15.61 5.50 20.45
C ARG A 491 -14.65 6.64 20.12
N THR A 492 -13.74 6.44 19.18
CA THR A 492 -12.80 7.47 18.75
C THR A 492 -13.52 8.64 18.08
N ARG A 493 -14.49 8.33 17.19
CA ARG A 493 -15.29 9.36 16.50
C ARG A 493 -16.13 10.18 17.48
N LEU A 494 -16.73 9.54 18.48
CA LEU A 494 -17.48 10.21 19.55
C LEU A 494 -16.56 11.11 20.39
N ALA A 495 -15.38 10.62 20.79
CA ALA A 495 -14.43 11.39 21.59
C ALA A 495 -13.93 12.66 20.88
N MET A 496 -13.67 12.58 19.56
CA MET A 496 -13.32 13.76 18.75
C MET A 496 -14.42 14.81 18.74
N ARG A 497 -15.67 14.36 18.57
CA ARG A 497 -16.85 15.22 18.58
C ARG A 497 -17.07 15.88 19.95
N GLU A 498 -16.95 15.11 21.03
CA GLU A 498 -17.04 15.62 22.42
C GLU A 498 -15.95 16.66 22.71
N ALA A 499 -14.75 16.48 22.15
CA ALA A 499 -13.65 17.44 22.25
C ALA A 499 -13.80 18.67 21.32
N GLY A 500 -14.80 18.69 20.43
CA GLY A 500 -14.96 19.76 19.44
C GLY A 500 -13.88 19.79 18.36
N ILE A 501 -13.09 18.71 18.21
CA ILE A 501 -11.98 18.64 17.26
C ILE A 501 -12.51 18.13 15.92
N GLY A 502 -12.43 18.98 14.88
CA GLY A 502 -12.74 18.56 13.51
C GLY A 502 -11.79 17.45 13.05
N CYS A 503 -12.31 16.39 12.44
CA CYS A 503 -11.52 15.25 12.00
C CYS A 503 -11.79 14.90 10.53
N ARG A 504 -10.71 14.65 9.78
CA ARG A 504 -10.75 13.98 8.48
C ARG A 504 -10.13 12.60 8.60
N VAL A 505 -10.84 11.57 8.14
CA VAL A 505 -10.29 10.22 7.99
C VAL A 505 -9.81 10.02 6.56
N GLU A 506 -8.63 9.45 6.37
CA GLU A 506 -8.13 9.08 5.04
C GLU A 506 -7.90 7.57 5.02
N THR A 507 -8.25 6.89 3.93
CA THR A 507 -8.04 5.44 3.80
C THR A 507 -7.38 5.10 2.47
N ALA A 508 -6.38 4.23 2.52
CA ALA A 508 -5.64 3.82 1.33
C ALA A 508 -6.42 2.80 0.49
N PHE A 509 -6.40 2.97 -0.83
CA PHE A 509 -6.83 2.01 -1.84
C PHE A 509 -5.61 1.60 -2.66
N GLN A 510 -5.14 0.37 -2.46
CA GLN A 510 -3.86 -0.12 -2.96
C GLN A 510 -4.02 -0.86 -4.29
N GLY A 511 -3.18 -0.54 -5.28
CA GLY A 511 -3.31 -0.86 -6.71
C GLY A 511 -3.73 -2.28 -7.06
N GLY A 512 -4.23 -2.51 -8.26
CA GLY A 512 -4.85 -3.79 -8.60
C GLY A 512 -6.13 -3.95 -7.78
N ASP A 513 -6.08 -4.67 -6.65
CA ASP A 513 -7.23 -5.04 -5.83
C ASP A 513 -8.04 -3.82 -5.32
N GLY A 514 -7.38 -2.77 -4.83
CA GLY A 514 -8.05 -1.57 -4.29
C GLY A 514 -8.64 -0.69 -5.39
N TYR A 515 -8.10 -0.79 -6.61
CA TYR A 515 -8.66 -0.09 -7.77
C TYR A 515 -9.91 -0.78 -8.31
N THR A 516 -10.13 -2.06 -7.99
CA THR A 516 -11.36 -2.77 -8.39
C THR A 516 -12.62 -2.13 -7.82
N LEU A 517 -12.52 -1.50 -6.65
CA LEU A 517 -13.59 -0.74 -6.00
C LEU A 517 -14.02 0.50 -6.81
N PHE A 518 -13.21 0.89 -7.79
CA PHE A 518 -13.45 1.95 -8.78
C PHE A 518 -13.31 1.42 -10.22
N GLY A 519 -13.50 0.11 -10.42
CA GLY A 519 -13.25 -0.56 -11.69
C GLY A 519 -14.28 -0.27 -12.78
N THR A 520 -15.49 0.12 -12.38
CA THR A 520 -16.60 0.51 -13.26
C THR A 520 -17.35 1.71 -12.65
N LYS A 521 -18.30 2.29 -13.39
CA LYS A 521 -19.10 3.43 -12.88
C LYS A 521 -19.92 3.02 -11.65
N ALA A 522 -20.60 1.87 -11.69
CA ALA A 522 -21.45 1.46 -10.57
C ALA A 522 -20.64 1.10 -9.32
N LEU A 523 -19.48 0.46 -9.48
CA LEU A 523 -18.59 0.15 -8.35
C LEU A 523 -18.07 1.45 -7.71
N ALA A 524 -17.59 2.40 -8.52
CA ALA A 524 -17.12 3.69 -8.03
C ALA A 524 -18.22 4.47 -7.29
N ALA A 525 -19.43 4.55 -7.85
CA ALA A 525 -20.58 5.19 -7.22
C ALA A 525 -20.95 4.54 -5.87
N SER A 526 -20.96 3.21 -5.80
CA SER A 526 -21.25 2.46 -4.57
C SER A 526 -20.17 2.65 -3.51
N THR A 527 -18.90 2.73 -3.93
CA THR A 527 -17.76 3.02 -3.05
C THR A 527 -17.85 4.43 -2.48
N ILE A 528 -18.09 5.46 -3.32
CA ILE A 528 -18.28 6.84 -2.86
C ILE A 528 -19.50 6.97 -1.95
N ALA A 529 -20.62 6.32 -2.26
CA ALA A 529 -21.79 6.28 -1.39
C ALA A 529 -21.45 5.72 0.00
N THR A 530 -20.70 4.62 0.06
CA THR A 530 -20.27 4.02 1.34
C THR A 530 -19.37 4.96 2.15
N LEU A 531 -18.46 5.69 1.49
CA LEU A 531 -17.60 6.70 2.15
C LEU A 531 -18.44 7.85 2.70
N ALA A 532 -19.37 8.39 1.91
CA ALA A 532 -20.28 9.46 2.34
C ALA A 532 -21.22 8.98 3.47
N GLU A 533 -21.68 7.73 3.43
CA GLU A 533 -22.54 7.14 4.46
C GLU A 533 -21.81 6.99 5.80
N HIS A 534 -20.50 6.73 5.76
CA HIS A 534 -19.67 6.73 6.96
C HIS A 534 -19.53 8.14 7.55
N VAL A 535 -19.44 9.18 6.71
CA VAL A 535 -19.47 10.59 7.17
C VAL A 535 -20.82 10.95 7.79
N ALA A 536 -21.93 10.56 7.15
CA ALA A 536 -23.29 10.84 7.62
C ALA A 536 -23.73 9.98 8.82
N ASP A 537 -22.95 8.96 9.17
CA ASP A 537 -23.19 8.12 10.32
C ASP A 537 -22.53 8.71 11.55
N ILE A 538 -23.32 9.32 12.42
CA ILE A 538 -22.83 9.98 13.63
C ILE A 538 -23.08 9.04 14.82
N PRO A 539 -22.03 8.53 15.49
CA PRO A 539 -22.20 7.74 16.71
C PRO A 539 -22.91 8.54 17.81
N LEU A 540 -23.91 7.93 18.46
CA LEU A 540 -24.66 8.56 19.55
C LEU A 540 -24.30 8.03 20.94
N ASP A 541 -23.95 6.74 21.05
CA ASP A 541 -23.56 6.09 22.31
C ASP A 541 -22.58 4.94 21.99
N THR A 542 -21.70 4.63 22.94
CA THR A 542 -20.73 3.53 22.83
C THR A 542 -20.75 2.69 24.11
N LYS A 543 -21.89 2.08 24.41
CA LYS A 543 -22.01 1.03 25.44
C LYS A 543 -21.51 -0.30 24.89
N ASP A 544 -20.18 -0.40 24.76
CA ASP A 544 -19.52 -1.64 24.34
C ASP A 544 -18.70 -2.21 25.52
N PRO A 545 -18.82 -3.52 25.82
CA PRO A 545 -18.02 -4.20 26.84
C PRO A 545 -16.51 -3.93 26.75
N VAL A 546 -15.97 -3.75 25.53
CA VAL A 546 -14.53 -3.51 25.33
C VAL A 546 -14.05 -2.22 26.00
N TYR A 547 -14.92 -1.22 26.14
CA TYR A 547 -14.59 0.07 26.76
C TYR A 547 -15.04 0.16 28.22
N THR A 548 -16.15 -0.52 28.57
CA THR A 548 -16.69 -0.50 29.94
C THR A 548 -15.97 -1.46 30.88
N ARG A 549 -15.34 -2.52 30.34
CA ARG A 549 -14.53 -3.51 31.07
C ARG A 549 -13.14 -3.61 30.42
N PRO A 550 -12.31 -2.55 30.50
CA PRO A 550 -11.09 -2.43 29.71
C PRO A 550 -10.00 -3.44 30.08
N ASP A 551 -10.01 -4.00 31.29
CA ASP A 551 -8.98 -4.92 31.78
C ASP A 551 -8.83 -6.16 30.90
N PHE A 552 -9.95 -6.78 30.52
CA PHE A 552 -9.93 -7.95 29.63
C PHE A 552 -9.38 -7.59 28.24
N ALA A 553 -9.88 -6.51 27.64
CA ALA A 553 -9.44 -6.09 26.31
C ALA A 553 -7.95 -5.75 26.29
N SER A 554 -7.46 -5.06 27.33
CA SER A 554 -6.05 -4.74 27.48
C SER A 554 -5.20 -6.00 27.61
N ASP A 555 -5.54 -6.93 28.51
CA ASP A 555 -4.76 -8.18 28.66
C ASP A 555 -4.81 -9.04 27.39
N PHE A 556 -5.97 -9.15 26.75
CA PHE A 556 -6.18 -9.93 25.54
C PHE A 556 -5.30 -9.43 24.38
N PHE A 557 -5.38 -8.14 24.04
CA PHE A 557 -4.59 -7.59 22.93
C PHE A 557 -3.10 -7.49 23.26
N SER A 558 -2.73 -7.19 24.52
CA SER A 558 -1.32 -7.20 24.94
C SER A 558 -0.71 -8.60 24.90
N THR A 559 -1.46 -9.65 25.23
CA THR A 559 -0.99 -11.04 25.11
C THR A 559 -0.68 -11.38 23.65
N ILE A 560 -1.54 -11.00 22.71
CA ILE A 560 -1.30 -11.20 21.27
C ILE A 560 -0.03 -10.46 20.83
N ALA A 561 0.15 -9.21 21.27
CA ALA A 561 1.35 -8.42 20.93
C ALA A 561 2.64 -9.08 21.41
N LEU A 562 2.68 -9.51 22.66
CA LEU A 562 3.85 -10.17 23.26
C LEU A 562 4.19 -11.48 22.57
N ASP A 563 3.19 -12.32 22.30
CA ASP A 563 3.39 -13.61 21.64
C ASP A 563 3.84 -13.44 20.19
N MET A 564 3.27 -12.46 19.46
CA MET A 564 3.71 -12.14 18.11
C MET A 564 5.16 -11.59 18.10
N GLY A 565 5.52 -10.72 19.03
CA GLY A 565 6.90 -10.24 19.20
C GLY A 565 7.87 -11.40 19.40
N ALA A 566 7.53 -12.35 20.28
CA ALA A 566 8.33 -13.55 20.52
C ALA A 566 8.47 -14.45 19.27
N LEU A 567 7.44 -14.53 18.42
CA LEU A 567 7.52 -15.25 17.15
C LEU A 567 8.40 -14.51 16.12
N VAL A 568 8.32 -13.18 16.08
CA VAL A 568 9.13 -12.35 15.18
C VAL A 568 10.62 -12.53 15.47
N ASP A 569 11.00 -12.58 16.75
CA ASP A 569 12.36 -12.84 17.20
C ASP A 569 12.81 -14.30 17.01
N ASP A 570 11.90 -15.20 16.68
CA ASP A 570 12.23 -16.62 16.55
C ASP A 570 12.97 -16.94 15.22
N PRO A 571 14.17 -17.55 15.28
CA PRO A 571 14.93 -17.90 14.08
C PRO A 571 14.22 -18.90 13.15
N GLY A 572 13.34 -19.75 13.69
CA GLY A 572 12.52 -20.68 12.93
C GLY A 572 11.45 -19.98 12.09
N TYR A 573 10.92 -18.85 12.56
CA TYR A 573 9.97 -18.05 11.80
C TYR A 573 10.66 -17.32 10.64
N ALA A 574 11.81 -16.68 10.89
CA ALA A 574 12.64 -16.09 9.84
C ALA A 574 13.04 -17.12 8.77
N ALA A 575 13.45 -18.32 9.20
CA ALA A 575 13.74 -19.46 8.35
C ALA A 575 12.54 -19.86 7.46
N LEU A 576 11.35 -19.99 8.04
CA LEU A 576 10.13 -20.34 7.31
C LEU A 576 9.81 -19.30 6.22
N LEU A 577 9.85 -18.01 6.56
CA LEU A 577 9.62 -16.92 5.60
C LEU A 577 10.67 -16.91 4.48
N SER A 578 11.91 -17.32 4.79
CA SER A 578 13.01 -17.36 3.82
C SER A 578 13.00 -18.57 2.89
N ALA A 579 12.46 -19.71 3.31
CA ALA A 579 12.65 -20.98 2.60
C ALA A 579 11.98 -20.98 1.23
N PHE A 580 10.65 -20.79 1.19
CA PHE A 580 9.87 -20.78 -0.06
C PHE A 580 9.28 -19.42 -0.39
N GLY A 581 9.09 -18.57 0.63
CA GLY A 581 8.23 -17.39 0.56
C GLY A 581 8.44 -16.52 -0.69
N PRO A 582 9.63 -15.94 -0.90
CA PRO A 582 9.89 -15.06 -2.05
C PRO A 582 9.64 -15.74 -3.40
N ALA A 583 9.88 -17.04 -3.50
CA ALA A 583 9.71 -17.83 -4.71
C ALA A 583 8.26 -18.27 -4.97
N LEU A 584 7.33 -18.08 -4.02
CA LEU A 584 5.90 -18.35 -4.18
C LEU A 584 5.09 -17.15 -4.68
N ILE A 585 5.62 -15.92 -4.56
CA ILE A 585 4.93 -14.67 -4.96
C ILE A 585 5.49 -14.01 -6.23
N ASP A 586 4.63 -13.57 -7.14
CA ASP A 586 5.01 -12.75 -8.32
C ASP A 586 5.51 -11.37 -7.89
N LYS A 587 6.41 -10.79 -8.69
CA LYS A 587 6.80 -9.39 -8.52
C LYS A 587 5.61 -8.54 -8.98
N THR A 588 4.89 -7.96 -8.04
CA THR A 588 3.64 -7.23 -8.24
C THR A 588 3.82 -5.71 -8.26
N GLY A 589 5.06 -5.25 -8.39
CA GLY A 589 5.41 -3.84 -8.52
C GLY A 589 6.91 -3.60 -8.72
N SER A 590 7.31 -2.38 -9.05
CA SER A 590 8.69 -2.04 -9.43
C SER A 590 9.70 -2.04 -8.28
N ARG A 591 9.26 -1.82 -7.02
CA ARG A 591 10.12 -1.84 -5.82
C ARG A 591 10.59 -3.28 -5.51
N PRO A 592 11.88 -3.51 -5.20
CA PRO A 592 12.37 -4.83 -4.78
C PRO A 592 11.70 -5.33 -3.49
N SER A 593 11.48 -6.65 -3.38
CA SER A 593 10.84 -7.31 -2.23
C SER A 593 11.78 -7.52 -1.02
N ALA A 594 13.10 -7.53 -1.24
CA ALA A 594 14.16 -7.57 -0.24
C ALA A 594 15.43 -6.86 -0.77
N ARG A 595 16.40 -6.52 0.10
CA ARG A 595 17.71 -5.95 -0.32
C ARG A 595 18.51 -7.01 -1.09
N GLN A 596 18.91 -6.72 -2.33
CA GLN A 596 19.59 -7.68 -3.22
C GLN A 596 21.10 -7.78 -2.94
N SER A 597 21.66 -8.97 -3.15
CA SER A 597 23.12 -9.23 -3.21
C SER A 597 23.47 -9.96 -4.50
N ASP A 598 24.53 -9.54 -5.20
CA ASP A 598 24.96 -10.10 -6.49
C ASP A 598 25.66 -11.49 -6.40
N ALA A 599 25.77 -12.09 -5.21
CA ALA A 599 26.43 -13.37 -5.01
C ALA A 599 25.53 -14.58 -5.35
N ALA A 600 26.11 -15.70 -5.82
CA ALA A 600 25.46 -16.99 -6.09
C ALA A 600 25.06 -17.75 -4.80
N THR A 601 24.72 -17.02 -3.74
CA THR A 601 24.24 -17.54 -2.46
C THR A 601 22.76 -17.24 -2.31
N VAL A 602 22.04 -18.15 -1.65
CA VAL A 602 20.65 -17.90 -1.26
C VAL A 602 20.66 -16.75 -0.25
N THR A 603 20.04 -15.62 -0.61
CA THR A 603 19.85 -14.51 0.33
C THR A 603 18.86 -14.96 1.41
N ARG A 604 19.38 -15.25 2.61
CA ARG A 604 18.56 -15.68 3.73
C ARG A 604 18.02 -14.47 4.49
N ILE A 605 16.73 -14.52 4.79
CA ILE A 605 16.11 -13.58 5.73
C ILE A 605 16.49 -14.05 7.13
N THR A 606 17.20 -13.20 7.87
CA THR A 606 17.61 -13.51 9.26
C THR A 606 16.63 -12.96 10.28
N HIS A 607 15.78 -12.01 9.87
CA HIS A 607 14.77 -11.41 10.72
C HIS A 607 13.59 -10.90 9.86
N PRO A 608 12.32 -11.07 10.27
CA PRO A 608 11.16 -10.60 9.50
C PRO A 608 11.17 -9.11 9.16
N GLY A 609 11.88 -8.30 9.95
CA GLY A 609 12.10 -6.86 9.68
C GLY A 609 12.86 -6.56 8.37
N GLN A 610 13.54 -7.55 7.77
CA GLN A 610 14.20 -7.38 6.46
C GLN A 610 13.23 -7.51 5.27
N LEU A 611 12.05 -8.09 5.49
CA LEU A 611 10.97 -8.07 4.52
C LEU A 611 10.24 -6.72 4.55
N ARG A 612 9.37 -6.49 3.59
CA ARG A 612 8.31 -5.49 3.73
C ARG A 612 7.00 -6.17 4.08
N ALA A 613 6.05 -5.43 4.66
CA ALA A 613 4.80 -6.02 5.10
C ALA A 613 4.00 -6.71 3.99
N ILE A 614 3.96 -6.14 2.79
CA ILE A 614 3.15 -6.70 1.69
C ILE A 614 3.71 -8.06 1.20
N PRO A 615 5.01 -8.20 0.90
CA PRO A 615 5.62 -9.52 0.69
C PRO A 615 5.47 -10.47 1.88
N ASN A 616 5.63 -9.99 3.11
CA ASN A 616 5.47 -10.83 4.31
C ASN A 616 4.08 -11.48 4.34
N ASN A 617 3.04 -10.67 4.19
CA ASN A 617 1.67 -11.15 4.28
C ASN A 617 1.29 -12.04 3.08
N ALA A 618 1.82 -11.72 1.89
CA ALA A 618 1.66 -12.57 0.70
C ALA A 618 2.31 -13.94 0.92
N ILE A 619 3.48 -13.99 1.56
CA ILE A 619 4.15 -15.25 1.91
C ILE A 619 3.29 -16.07 2.86
N LEU A 620 2.77 -15.47 3.93
CA LEU A 620 1.92 -16.16 4.91
C LEU A 620 0.66 -16.75 4.27
N GLN A 621 0.02 -15.99 3.37
CA GLN A 621 -1.09 -16.48 2.55
C GLN A 621 -0.69 -17.70 1.71
N GLN A 622 0.48 -17.67 1.08
CA GLN A 622 0.97 -18.78 0.27
C GLN A 622 1.40 -20.00 1.11
N LEU A 623 1.82 -19.79 2.35
CA LEU A 623 2.15 -20.87 3.28
C LEU A 623 0.91 -21.51 3.92
N GLY A 624 -0.29 -20.96 3.70
CA GLY A 624 -1.53 -21.47 4.29
C GLY A 624 -1.59 -21.29 5.80
N TRP A 625 -0.88 -20.28 6.34
CA TRP A 625 -0.91 -19.94 7.76
C TRP A 625 -0.66 -18.45 8.00
N TRP A 626 -1.70 -17.73 8.41
CA TRP A 626 -1.69 -16.27 8.52
C TRP A 626 -1.20 -15.84 9.91
N ALA A 627 0.08 -16.10 10.18
CA ALA A 627 0.69 -15.94 11.50
C ALA A 627 0.48 -14.55 12.10
N ASN A 628 0.57 -13.49 11.29
CA ASN A 628 0.40 -12.10 11.70
C ASN A 628 -1.03 -11.74 12.15
N VAL A 629 -2.02 -12.60 11.90
CA VAL A 629 -3.39 -12.45 12.40
C VAL A 629 -3.68 -13.44 13.52
N LEU A 630 -3.16 -14.66 13.43
CA LEU A 630 -3.57 -15.78 14.27
C LEU A 630 -2.67 -16.04 15.49
N HIS A 631 -1.39 -15.66 15.44
CA HIS A 631 -0.46 -16.05 16.50
C HIS A 631 -0.74 -15.30 17.80
N GLY A 632 -0.74 -16.03 18.92
CA GLY A 632 -1.01 -15.51 20.26
C GLY A 632 -2.51 -15.42 20.58
N LEU A 633 -3.39 -15.62 19.59
CA LEU A 633 -4.83 -15.54 19.78
C LEU A 633 -5.35 -16.66 20.69
N GLY A 634 -4.78 -17.86 20.60
CA GLY A 634 -5.20 -18.99 21.42
C GLY A 634 -4.80 -18.82 22.87
N ASN A 635 -3.56 -18.40 23.11
CA ASN A 635 -3.07 -18.06 24.44
C ASN A 635 -3.89 -16.93 25.07
N ALA A 636 -4.24 -15.88 24.30
CA ALA A 636 -5.07 -14.78 24.77
C ALA A 636 -6.50 -15.24 25.11
N ALA A 637 -7.14 -16.02 24.23
CA ALA A 637 -8.51 -16.51 24.43
C ALA A 637 -8.60 -17.51 25.60
N GLN A 638 -7.61 -18.40 25.75
CA GLN A 638 -7.64 -19.47 26.77
C GLN A 638 -7.46 -18.95 28.20
N ARG A 639 -6.90 -17.75 28.42
CA ARG A 639 -6.79 -17.15 29.76
C ARG A 639 -8.16 -16.93 30.40
N HIS A 640 -9.14 -16.49 29.61
CA HIS A 640 -10.50 -16.20 30.06
C HIS A 640 -11.54 -16.64 29.00
N PRO A 641 -11.76 -17.96 28.83
CA PRO A 641 -12.55 -18.48 27.71
C PRO A 641 -14.02 -18.05 27.75
N GLU A 642 -14.63 -18.01 28.95
CA GLU A 642 -16.02 -17.55 29.13
C GLU A 642 -16.15 -16.06 28.78
N THR A 643 -15.20 -15.22 29.22
CA THR A 643 -15.18 -13.78 28.90
C THR A 643 -14.92 -13.56 27.42
N PHE A 644 -14.05 -14.35 26.79
CA PHE A 644 -13.81 -14.31 25.35
C PHE A 644 -15.09 -14.58 24.55
N GLU A 645 -15.83 -15.64 24.90
CA GLU A 645 -17.11 -15.97 24.26
C GLU A 645 -18.15 -14.86 24.46
N GLN A 646 -18.23 -14.32 25.69
CA GLN A 646 -19.10 -13.20 26.00
C GLN A 646 -18.77 -11.98 25.13
N PHE A 647 -17.50 -11.59 25.03
CA PHE A 647 -17.09 -10.44 24.22
C PHE A 647 -17.29 -10.68 22.72
N ALA A 648 -17.01 -11.89 22.23
CA ALA A 648 -17.27 -12.30 20.86
C ALA A 648 -18.77 -12.27 20.50
N THR A 649 -19.66 -12.24 21.49
CA THR A 649 -21.11 -12.16 21.30
C THR A 649 -21.66 -10.76 21.54
N GLU A 650 -21.25 -10.10 22.62
CA GLU A 650 -21.85 -8.84 23.09
C GLU A 650 -21.14 -7.59 22.57
N SER A 651 -19.83 -7.63 22.35
CA SER A 651 -19.03 -6.47 21.93
C SER A 651 -18.97 -6.34 20.41
N SER A 652 -19.54 -5.26 19.86
CA SER A 652 -19.42 -4.94 18.44
C SER A 652 -17.98 -4.75 18.00
N ARG A 653 -17.21 -3.96 18.77
CA ARG A 653 -15.82 -3.66 18.45
C ARG A 653 -14.94 -4.91 18.51
N PHE A 654 -15.16 -5.76 19.50
CA PHE A 654 -14.42 -7.02 19.61
C PHE A 654 -14.80 -8.00 18.49
N ARG A 655 -16.09 -8.06 18.10
CA ARG A 655 -16.53 -8.87 16.96
C ARG A 655 -15.85 -8.46 15.66
N GLU A 656 -15.75 -7.16 15.37
CA GLU A 656 -15.03 -6.65 14.19
C GLU A 656 -13.56 -7.06 14.18
N ALA A 657 -12.89 -7.07 15.33
CA ALA A 657 -11.53 -7.60 15.43
C ALA A 657 -11.53 -9.12 15.18
N MET A 658 -12.46 -9.88 15.78
CA MET A 658 -12.53 -11.33 15.61
C MET A 658 -12.93 -11.76 14.19
N ASP A 659 -13.56 -10.91 13.39
CA ASP A 659 -13.85 -11.17 11.98
C ASP A 659 -12.57 -11.39 11.16
N PHE A 660 -11.46 -10.72 11.52
CA PHE A 660 -10.14 -11.00 10.93
C PHE A 660 -9.67 -12.41 11.27
N ALA A 661 -9.81 -12.82 12.54
CA ALA A 661 -9.43 -14.18 12.96
C ALA A 661 -10.30 -15.24 12.26
N ARG A 662 -11.61 -15.01 12.14
CA ARG A 662 -12.53 -15.92 11.41
C ARG A 662 -12.07 -16.10 9.97
N GLN A 663 -11.80 -15.01 9.26
CA GLN A 663 -11.37 -15.06 7.88
C GLN A 663 -9.98 -15.70 7.74
N ALA A 664 -9.02 -15.36 8.61
CA ALA A 664 -7.68 -15.96 8.58
C ALA A 664 -7.72 -17.48 8.84
N LEU A 665 -8.57 -17.94 9.76
CA LEU A 665 -8.78 -19.37 10.04
C LEU A 665 -9.45 -20.11 8.88
N ALA A 666 -10.31 -19.43 8.11
CA ALA A 666 -10.91 -19.96 6.89
C ALA A 666 -9.89 -20.15 5.74
N HIS A 667 -8.66 -19.64 5.89
CA HIS A 667 -7.56 -19.78 4.93
C HIS A 667 -6.26 -20.23 5.59
N SER A 668 -6.35 -20.81 6.79
CA SER A 668 -5.20 -21.32 7.53
C SER A 668 -5.41 -22.77 7.96
N ASP A 669 -4.40 -23.60 7.76
CA ASP A 669 -4.43 -25.00 8.13
C ASP A 669 -3.06 -25.48 8.65
N LEU A 670 -3.06 -26.05 9.86
CA LEU A 670 -1.82 -26.51 10.48
C LEU A 670 -1.18 -27.68 9.75
N ASP A 671 -1.95 -28.54 9.06
CA ASP A 671 -1.39 -29.67 8.32
C ASP A 671 -0.66 -29.19 7.06
N VAL A 672 -1.14 -28.10 6.44
CA VAL A 672 -0.44 -27.41 5.35
C VAL A 672 0.88 -26.83 5.84
N LEU A 673 0.87 -26.10 6.96
CA LEU A 673 2.10 -25.57 7.56
C LEU A 673 3.06 -26.70 7.99
N ARG A 674 2.53 -27.76 8.63
CA ARG A 674 3.31 -28.94 9.04
C ARG A 674 4.00 -29.59 7.86
N THR A 675 3.29 -29.74 6.74
CA THR A 675 3.85 -30.35 5.52
C THR A 675 5.01 -29.52 4.98
N THR A 676 4.91 -28.19 5.03
CA THR A 676 6.04 -27.30 4.69
C THR A 676 7.24 -27.57 5.59
N ILE A 677 7.05 -27.65 6.92
CA ILE A 677 8.11 -27.95 7.87
C ILE A 677 8.73 -29.33 7.62
N HIS A 678 7.91 -30.35 7.33
CA HIS A 678 8.38 -31.70 7.02
C HIS A 678 9.16 -31.76 5.71
N GLN A 679 8.76 -31.04 4.67
CA GLN A 679 9.52 -30.98 3.41
C GLN A 679 10.91 -30.36 3.63
N LEU A 680 11.03 -29.41 4.53
CA LEU A 680 12.30 -28.77 4.90
C LEU A 680 13.14 -29.58 5.89
N ASP A 681 12.61 -30.70 6.39
CA ASP A 681 13.29 -31.60 7.32
C ASP A 681 14.02 -32.71 6.53
N PRO A 682 15.36 -32.81 6.61
CA PRO A 682 16.13 -33.86 5.93
C PRO A 682 15.74 -35.27 6.38
N GLY A 683 15.24 -35.44 7.61
CA GLY A 683 14.78 -36.72 8.17
C GLY A 683 13.61 -37.31 7.38
N THR A 684 12.65 -36.48 6.96
CA THR A 684 11.51 -36.89 6.12
C THR A 684 11.98 -37.58 4.84
N TRP A 685 13.07 -37.07 4.24
CA TRP A 685 13.64 -37.60 3.01
C TRP A 685 14.46 -38.87 3.24
N LEU A 686 15.16 -38.98 4.37
CA LEU A 686 15.83 -40.22 4.79
C LEU A 686 14.85 -41.36 5.00
N ASP A 687 13.72 -41.09 5.66
CA ASP A 687 12.66 -42.08 5.88
C ASP A 687 12.04 -42.56 4.57
N ARG A 688 11.89 -41.67 3.58
CA ARG A 688 11.45 -42.03 2.23
C ARG A 688 12.53 -42.85 1.51
N ALA A 689 13.80 -42.47 1.62
CA ALA A 689 14.92 -43.17 0.99
C ALA A 689 15.04 -44.63 1.50
N ALA A 690 14.83 -44.85 2.81
CA ALA A 690 14.82 -46.17 3.41
C ALA A 690 13.71 -47.09 2.84
N LYS A 691 12.61 -46.50 2.35
CA LYS A 691 11.46 -47.20 1.77
C LYS A 691 11.46 -47.23 0.23
N ALA A 692 12.45 -46.59 -0.41
CA ALA A 692 12.53 -46.46 -1.87
C ALA A 692 12.73 -47.83 -2.54
N ARG A 693 12.04 -48.03 -3.68
CA ARG A 693 11.99 -49.32 -4.37
C ARG A 693 13.12 -49.50 -5.38
N SER A 694 13.72 -48.42 -5.86
CA SER A 694 14.87 -48.45 -6.77
C SER A 694 16.07 -47.70 -6.18
N ASP A 695 17.27 -48.07 -6.64
CA ASP A 695 18.50 -47.40 -6.23
C ASP A 695 18.54 -45.95 -6.73
N GLU A 696 18.02 -45.68 -7.93
CA GLU A 696 17.92 -44.32 -8.49
C GLU A 696 17.05 -43.42 -7.60
N GLU A 697 15.84 -43.87 -7.26
CA GLU A 697 14.94 -43.14 -6.36
C GLU A 697 15.61 -42.88 -5.00
N ARG A 698 16.28 -43.91 -4.45
CA ARG A 698 16.99 -43.78 -3.18
C ARG A 698 18.09 -42.72 -3.23
N GLN A 699 18.92 -42.71 -4.28
CA GLN A 699 19.99 -41.72 -4.43
C GLN A 699 19.44 -40.31 -4.61
N SER A 700 18.34 -40.13 -5.35
CA SER A 700 17.68 -38.83 -5.46
C SER A 700 17.21 -38.32 -4.08
N LEU A 701 16.56 -39.15 -3.28
CA LEU A 701 16.06 -38.77 -1.96
C LEU A 701 17.21 -38.45 -0.98
N LEU A 702 18.33 -39.21 -1.04
CA LEU A 702 19.53 -38.91 -0.25
C LEU A 702 20.19 -37.59 -0.65
N CYS A 703 20.21 -37.27 -1.95
CA CYS A 703 20.74 -36.00 -2.46
C CYS A 703 19.92 -34.81 -1.94
N ILE A 704 18.59 -34.91 -1.95
CA ILE A 704 17.69 -33.89 -1.40
C ILE A 704 17.93 -33.71 0.10
N SER A 705 17.97 -34.82 0.84
CA SER A 705 18.25 -34.81 2.29
C SER A 705 19.57 -34.11 2.61
N HIS A 706 20.65 -34.42 1.88
CA HIS A 706 21.95 -33.78 2.08
C HIS A 706 21.90 -32.26 1.82
N GLY A 707 21.21 -31.81 0.77
CA GLY A 707 21.04 -30.37 0.52
C GLY A 707 20.26 -29.65 1.63
N LEU A 708 19.19 -30.26 2.13
CA LEU A 708 18.39 -29.71 3.23
C LEU A 708 19.19 -29.66 4.55
N GLU A 709 20.05 -30.65 4.79
CA GLU A 709 20.97 -30.67 5.93
C GLU A 709 21.86 -29.42 5.95
N LEU A 710 22.45 -29.07 4.80
CA LEU A 710 23.28 -27.87 4.61
C LEU A 710 22.47 -26.57 4.74
N LEU A 711 21.18 -26.60 4.37
CA LEU A 711 20.30 -25.44 4.50
C LEU A 711 19.92 -25.14 5.96
N ARG A 712 19.89 -26.16 6.83
CA ARG A 712 19.66 -26.04 8.28
C ARG A 712 18.30 -25.45 8.70
N PHE A 713 17.29 -25.46 7.83
CA PHE A 713 15.93 -25.04 8.21
C PHE A 713 15.33 -25.93 9.31
N TRP A 714 15.71 -27.21 9.34
CA TRP A 714 15.33 -28.21 10.33
C TRP A 714 15.76 -27.89 11.77
N ALA A 715 16.78 -27.05 11.96
CA ALA A 715 17.34 -26.78 13.28
C ALA A 715 16.35 -26.03 14.20
N ASN A 716 15.58 -25.09 13.63
CA ASN A 716 14.67 -24.23 14.40
C ASN A 716 13.20 -24.38 13.98
N GLY A 717 12.92 -24.79 12.74
CA GLY A 717 11.56 -24.90 12.19
C GLY A 717 10.60 -25.74 13.04
N PRO A 718 10.97 -26.97 13.45
CA PRO A 718 10.11 -27.82 14.27
C PRO A 718 9.79 -27.25 15.66
N ALA A 719 10.74 -26.54 16.28
CA ALA A 719 10.51 -25.90 17.58
C ALA A 719 9.50 -24.75 17.48
N MET A 720 9.64 -23.92 16.44
CA MET A 720 8.68 -22.88 16.10
C MET A 720 7.30 -23.43 15.78
N PHE A 721 7.21 -24.48 14.97
CA PHE A 721 5.94 -25.12 14.64
C PHE A 721 5.21 -25.62 15.88
N ARG A 722 5.91 -26.22 16.86
CA ARG A 722 5.28 -26.71 18.10
C ARG A 722 4.65 -25.58 18.93
N ARG A 723 5.24 -24.38 18.95
CA ARG A 723 4.63 -23.21 19.63
C ARG A 723 3.37 -22.74 18.92
N ILE A 724 3.42 -22.60 17.59
CA ILE A 724 2.23 -22.27 16.79
C ILE A 724 1.12 -23.33 16.99
N GLN A 725 1.51 -24.61 17.02
CA GLN A 725 0.58 -25.71 17.24
C GLN A 725 -0.07 -25.66 18.63
N ALA A 726 0.70 -25.38 19.69
CA ALA A 726 0.17 -25.25 21.04
C ALA A 726 -0.84 -24.09 21.16
N ASP A 727 -0.50 -22.92 20.61
CA ASP A 727 -1.38 -21.75 20.55
C ASP A 727 -2.67 -22.08 19.75
N HIS A 728 -2.56 -22.76 18.60
CA HIS A 728 -3.75 -23.16 17.86
C HIS A 728 -4.63 -24.18 18.59
N ILE A 729 -4.04 -25.12 19.35
CA ILE A 729 -4.81 -26.07 20.18
C ILE A 729 -5.58 -25.30 21.26
N ALA A 730 -4.93 -24.35 21.93
CA ALA A 730 -5.56 -23.45 22.89
C ALA A 730 -6.73 -22.68 22.25
N LEU A 731 -6.53 -22.14 21.05
CA LEU A 731 -7.56 -21.44 20.29
C LEU A 731 -8.76 -22.34 19.98
N ARG A 732 -8.52 -23.57 19.51
CA ARG A 732 -9.59 -24.53 19.19
C ARG A 732 -10.36 -24.98 20.42
N ALA A 733 -9.73 -24.98 21.60
CA ALA A 733 -10.39 -25.26 22.85
C ALA A 733 -11.27 -24.10 23.33
N ALA A 734 -10.77 -22.86 23.23
CA ALA A 734 -11.51 -21.65 23.61
C ALA A 734 -12.58 -21.23 22.58
N TRP A 735 -12.41 -21.62 21.32
CA TRP A 735 -13.31 -21.30 20.21
C TRP A 735 -13.59 -22.52 19.32
N PRO A 736 -14.45 -23.45 19.75
CA PRO A 736 -14.71 -24.71 19.04
C PRO A 736 -15.26 -24.51 17.62
N ASP A 737 -16.12 -23.50 17.44
CA ASP A 737 -16.79 -23.18 16.17
C ASP A 737 -15.95 -22.31 15.23
N ALA A 738 -14.66 -22.12 15.54
CA ALA A 738 -13.73 -21.40 14.68
C ALA A 738 -13.71 -21.99 13.24
N PRO A 739 -13.66 -21.15 12.19
CA PRO A 739 -13.62 -21.63 10.80
C PRO A 739 -12.42 -22.53 10.48
N ARG A 740 -12.51 -23.24 9.35
CA ARG A 740 -11.45 -24.11 8.83
C ARG A 740 -11.30 -23.88 7.33
N MET A 741 -10.09 -24.06 6.82
CA MET A 741 -9.79 -23.96 5.39
C MET A 741 -10.67 -24.91 4.55
N ASP A 742 -11.16 -24.40 3.42
CA ASP A 742 -11.97 -25.17 2.47
C ASP A 742 -11.14 -26.30 1.82
N ALA A 743 -11.80 -27.42 1.51
CA ALA A 743 -11.15 -28.59 0.93
C ALA A 743 -10.51 -28.32 -0.44
N ARG A 744 -11.09 -27.43 -1.27
CA ARG A 744 -10.52 -27.07 -2.58
C ARG A 744 -9.22 -26.30 -2.42
N GLU A 745 -9.15 -25.39 -1.45
CA GLU A 745 -7.93 -24.65 -1.15
C GLU A 745 -6.84 -25.57 -0.57
N LYS A 746 -7.20 -26.48 0.34
CA LYS A 746 -6.27 -27.52 0.81
C LYS A 746 -5.73 -28.38 -0.32
N LEU A 747 -6.56 -28.73 -1.30
CA LEU A 747 -6.14 -29.49 -2.48
C LEU A 747 -5.12 -28.71 -3.32
N LEU A 748 -5.28 -27.40 -3.46
CA LEU A 748 -4.29 -26.54 -4.13
C LEU A 748 -2.92 -26.63 -3.44
N HIS A 749 -2.89 -26.56 -2.10
CA HIS A 749 -1.65 -26.76 -1.34
C HIS A 749 -1.06 -28.16 -1.52
N ALA A 750 -1.88 -29.22 -1.50
CA ALA A 750 -1.43 -30.58 -1.72
C ALA A 750 -0.80 -30.77 -3.12
N ILE A 751 -1.42 -30.22 -4.17
CA ILE A 751 -0.87 -30.24 -5.54
C ILE A 751 0.45 -29.46 -5.59
N ARG A 752 0.54 -28.31 -4.92
CA ARG A 752 1.79 -27.55 -4.81
C ARG A 752 2.90 -28.38 -4.18
N PHE A 753 2.64 -29.07 -3.07
CA PHE A 753 3.66 -29.90 -2.43
C PHE A 753 4.15 -31.02 -3.36
N ALA A 754 3.25 -31.66 -4.11
CA ALA A 754 3.64 -32.64 -5.13
C ALA A 754 4.50 -32.05 -6.25
N LEU A 755 4.23 -30.80 -6.68
CA LEU A 755 5.06 -30.09 -7.65
C LEU A 755 6.45 -29.74 -7.10
N ILE A 756 6.54 -29.34 -5.82
CA ILE A 756 7.82 -29.07 -5.15
C ILE A 756 8.65 -30.37 -5.06
N ASP A 757 8.04 -31.47 -4.63
CA ASP A 757 8.69 -32.79 -4.60
C ASP A 757 9.20 -33.19 -6.00
N ARG A 758 8.40 -32.94 -7.05
CA ARG A 758 8.79 -33.21 -8.44
C ARG A 758 9.95 -32.32 -8.88
N LEU A 759 9.94 -31.03 -8.56
CA LEU A 759 11.03 -30.09 -8.85
C LEU A 759 12.35 -30.57 -8.22
N TRP A 760 12.32 -30.91 -6.93
CA TRP A 760 13.50 -31.37 -6.23
C TRP A 760 14.01 -32.69 -6.79
N THR A 761 13.13 -33.65 -7.05
CA THR A 761 13.52 -34.92 -7.68
C THR A 761 14.16 -34.72 -9.05
N LEU A 762 13.59 -33.87 -9.91
CA LEU A 762 14.15 -33.54 -11.22
C LEU A 762 15.55 -32.91 -11.12
N SER A 763 15.77 -32.04 -10.12
CA SER A 763 17.08 -31.39 -9.93
C SER A 763 18.21 -32.37 -9.61
N THR A 764 17.91 -33.52 -9.01
CA THR A 764 18.92 -34.55 -8.72
C THR A 764 19.50 -35.19 -9.99
N ARG A 765 18.78 -35.08 -11.12
CA ARG A 765 19.18 -35.58 -12.44
C ARG A 765 20.07 -34.60 -13.22
N ILE A 766 20.31 -33.39 -12.71
CA ILE A 766 21.22 -32.42 -13.35
C ILE A 766 22.60 -33.08 -13.52
N PRO A 767 23.17 -33.08 -14.75
CA PRO A 767 24.44 -33.73 -15.02
C PRO A 767 25.59 -33.19 -14.16
N TYR A 768 26.60 -34.03 -13.95
CA TYR A 768 27.82 -33.58 -13.29
C TYR A 768 28.54 -32.55 -14.15
N PHE A 769 29.02 -31.47 -13.52
CA PHE A 769 29.95 -30.51 -14.10
C PHE A 769 31.00 -30.12 -13.06
N GLY A 770 32.23 -29.90 -13.52
CA GLY A 770 33.29 -29.36 -12.66
C GLY A 770 32.99 -27.91 -12.26
N PRO A 771 33.45 -27.46 -11.07
CA PRO A 771 33.27 -26.07 -10.66
C PRO A 771 33.79 -25.10 -11.73
N ARG A 772 32.95 -24.13 -12.14
CA ARG A 772 33.34 -23.05 -13.06
C ARG A 772 33.17 -21.72 -12.36
N ASN A 773 34.25 -20.94 -12.28
CA ASN A 773 34.33 -19.74 -11.45
C ASN A 773 33.95 -20.04 -9.98
N SER A 774 32.80 -19.54 -9.51
CA SER A 774 32.23 -19.77 -8.18
C SER A 774 30.96 -20.65 -8.18
N LEU A 775 30.56 -21.18 -9.33
CA LEU A 775 29.34 -21.97 -9.48
C LEU A 775 29.61 -23.46 -9.23
N THR A 776 28.91 -24.01 -8.23
CA THR A 776 28.97 -25.43 -7.86
C THR A 776 27.61 -26.10 -8.04
N ARG A 777 27.59 -27.44 -8.16
CA ARG A 777 26.34 -28.22 -8.18
C ARG A 777 25.54 -28.05 -6.88
N GLU A 778 26.23 -27.94 -5.76
CA GLU A 778 25.61 -27.66 -4.45
C GLU A 778 24.91 -26.30 -4.45
N ALA A 779 25.53 -25.27 -5.05
CA ALA A 779 24.89 -23.95 -5.18
C ALA A 779 23.61 -24.02 -6.02
N ILE A 780 23.62 -24.71 -7.16
CA ILE A 780 22.42 -24.93 -7.99
C ILE A 780 21.35 -25.71 -7.22
N THR A 781 21.74 -26.76 -6.51
CA THR A 781 20.82 -27.58 -5.69
C THR A 781 20.16 -26.72 -4.62
N ASN A 782 20.93 -25.89 -3.90
CA ASN A 782 20.42 -24.98 -2.88
C ASN A 782 19.47 -23.92 -3.46
N LEU A 783 19.74 -23.39 -4.65
CA LEU A 783 18.81 -22.49 -5.34
C LEU A 783 17.46 -23.20 -5.59
N ILE A 784 17.48 -24.43 -6.12
CA ILE A 784 16.25 -25.17 -6.43
C ILE A 784 15.51 -25.63 -5.17
N LEU A 785 16.23 -26.04 -4.11
CA LEU A 785 15.64 -26.38 -2.82
C LEU A 785 14.93 -25.18 -2.17
N CYS A 786 15.45 -23.97 -2.38
CA CYS A 786 14.80 -22.70 -1.99
C CYS A 786 13.85 -22.13 -3.06
N LEU A 787 13.55 -22.92 -4.10
CA LEU A 787 12.66 -22.58 -5.21
C LEU A 787 13.10 -21.35 -6.05
N ASP A 788 14.37 -20.95 -6.02
CA ASP A 788 14.97 -19.98 -6.95
C ASP A 788 15.29 -20.65 -8.30
N VAL A 789 14.27 -21.29 -8.88
CA VAL A 789 14.33 -22.06 -10.12
C VAL A 789 14.69 -21.18 -11.32
N PRO A 790 14.14 -19.96 -11.50
CA PRO A 790 14.52 -19.13 -12.64
C PRO A 790 16.01 -18.80 -12.69
N ARG A 791 16.61 -18.47 -11.54
CA ARG A 791 18.06 -18.22 -11.46
C ARG A 791 18.86 -19.49 -11.72
N ALA A 792 18.45 -20.62 -11.14
CA ALA A 792 19.10 -21.90 -11.39
C ALA A 792 19.06 -22.30 -12.87
N LEU A 793 17.91 -22.14 -13.54
CA LEU A 793 17.77 -22.43 -14.97
C LEU A 793 18.66 -21.54 -15.83
N HIS A 794 18.69 -20.23 -15.57
CA HIS A 794 19.57 -19.33 -16.30
C HIS A 794 21.05 -19.75 -16.22
N LEU A 795 21.52 -20.08 -15.01
CA LEU A 795 22.89 -20.57 -14.81
C LEU A 795 23.14 -21.94 -15.49
N LEU A 796 22.14 -22.81 -15.53
CA LEU A 796 22.22 -24.12 -16.18
C LEU A 796 22.22 -24.01 -17.70
N GLU A 797 21.46 -23.09 -18.27
CA GLU A 797 21.42 -22.83 -19.71
C GLU A 797 22.77 -22.31 -20.24
N ASP A 798 23.47 -21.49 -19.45
CA ASP A 798 24.83 -21.03 -19.75
C ASP A 798 25.86 -22.18 -19.67
N LEU A 799 25.70 -23.09 -18.70
CA LEU A 799 26.57 -24.25 -18.54
C LEU A 799 26.34 -25.33 -19.60
N PHE A 800 25.08 -25.51 -19.98
CA PHE A 800 24.58 -26.55 -20.88
C PHE A 800 23.76 -25.91 -22.01
N PRO A 801 24.43 -25.21 -22.95
CA PRO A 801 23.74 -24.53 -24.04
C PRO A 801 23.01 -25.54 -24.95
N ILE A 802 21.80 -25.17 -25.40
CA ILE A 802 20.95 -26.05 -26.23
C ILE A 802 21.60 -26.39 -27.58
N SER A 803 22.38 -25.47 -28.12
CA SER A 803 23.11 -25.60 -29.39
C SER A 803 24.59 -25.28 -29.17
N ALA A 804 25.48 -26.03 -29.80
CA ALA A 804 26.90 -25.69 -29.79
C ALA A 804 27.22 -24.60 -30.84
N PRO A 805 28.34 -23.87 -30.69
CA PRO A 805 28.80 -22.94 -31.72
C PRO A 805 29.12 -23.67 -33.03
N SER A 806 28.54 -23.22 -34.15
CA SER A 806 28.83 -23.78 -35.47
C SER A 806 30.18 -23.28 -35.98
N VAL A 807 31.23 -24.11 -35.84
CA VAL A 807 32.56 -23.86 -36.41
C VAL A 807 32.84 -24.70 -37.66
N ALA A 808 31.85 -25.48 -38.13
CA ALA A 808 31.97 -26.43 -39.23
C ALA A 808 32.40 -25.81 -40.58
N ASN A 809 32.27 -24.49 -40.75
CA ASN A 809 32.65 -23.76 -41.98
C ASN A 809 33.96 -22.97 -41.85
N LEU A 810 34.72 -23.15 -40.77
CA LEU A 810 35.99 -22.45 -40.55
C LEU A 810 37.17 -23.38 -40.87
N ASP A 811 38.03 -22.95 -41.79
CA ASP A 811 39.30 -23.63 -42.10
C ASP A 811 40.38 -23.16 -41.13
N PHE A 812 40.84 -24.07 -40.27
CA PHE A 812 41.88 -23.82 -39.27
C PHE A 812 43.29 -24.20 -39.76
N GLY A 813 43.45 -24.54 -41.05
CA GLY A 813 44.75 -24.86 -41.66
C GLY A 813 45.24 -26.30 -41.45
N GLU A 814 44.38 -27.19 -40.94
CA GLU A 814 44.65 -28.62 -40.77
C GLU A 814 43.36 -29.44 -41.00
N PRO A 815 43.46 -30.70 -41.48
CA PRO A 815 42.28 -31.56 -41.61
C PRO A 815 41.74 -31.93 -40.23
N GLY A 816 40.46 -31.64 -39.97
CA GLY A 816 39.78 -31.98 -38.74
C GLY A 816 38.34 -32.45 -38.96
N ASP A 817 37.92 -33.48 -38.24
CA ASP A 817 36.53 -33.98 -38.19
C ASP A 817 35.72 -33.16 -37.18
N ALA A 818 35.69 -31.82 -37.33
CA ALA A 818 34.85 -30.96 -36.51
C ALA A 818 33.38 -31.22 -36.85
N ALA A 819 32.85 -32.35 -36.36
CA ALA A 819 31.47 -32.74 -36.47
C ALA A 819 30.57 -31.63 -35.89
N GLU A 820 29.34 -31.56 -36.38
CA GLU A 820 28.26 -30.79 -35.75
C GLU A 820 28.29 -31.02 -34.24
N ALA A 821 28.80 -30.05 -33.49
CA ALA A 821 28.89 -30.19 -32.05
C ALA A 821 27.45 -30.30 -31.50
N ALA A 822 27.13 -31.45 -30.92
CA ALA A 822 25.82 -31.67 -30.33
C ALA A 822 25.70 -30.84 -29.04
N GLY A 823 24.71 -29.94 -28.99
CA GLY A 823 24.36 -29.23 -27.76
C GLY A 823 23.63 -30.13 -26.76
N PHE A 824 23.22 -29.56 -25.63
CA PHE A 824 22.58 -30.29 -24.53
C PHE A 824 21.05 -30.38 -24.67
N ALA A 825 20.55 -30.66 -25.88
CA ALA A 825 19.12 -30.65 -26.20
C ALA A 825 18.31 -31.63 -25.33
N ARG A 826 18.92 -32.78 -24.98
CA ARG A 826 18.30 -33.80 -24.13
C ARG A 826 18.09 -33.30 -22.70
N GLU A 827 19.07 -32.62 -22.11
CA GLU A 827 18.98 -32.03 -20.77
C GLU A 827 17.89 -30.95 -20.73
N HIS A 828 17.80 -30.14 -21.79
CA HIS A 828 16.73 -29.16 -21.93
C HIS A 828 15.34 -29.83 -21.96
N GLU A 829 15.17 -30.88 -22.75
CA GLU A 829 13.89 -31.58 -22.90
C GLU A 829 13.49 -32.39 -21.65
N GLU A 830 14.42 -33.13 -21.06
CA GLU A 830 14.16 -34.07 -19.97
C GLU A 830 14.24 -33.45 -18.57
N ILE A 831 14.94 -32.31 -18.39
CA ILE A 831 15.22 -31.71 -17.08
C ILE A 831 14.79 -30.25 -17.03
N PHE A 832 15.36 -29.37 -17.85
CA PHE A 832 15.20 -27.92 -17.67
C PHE A 832 13.79 -27.45 -18.04
N ALA A 833 13.22 -27.92 -19.15
CA ALA A 833 11.85 -27.60 -19.54
C ALA A 833 10.83 -28.18 -18.53
N PRO A 834 10.95 -29.43 -18.04
CA PRO A 834 10.14 -29.93 -16.93
C PRO A 834 10.27 -29.11 -15.64
N LEU A 835 11.47 -28.68 -15.25
CA LEU A 835 11.69 -27.80 -14.09
C LEU A 835 10.93 -26.48 -14.27
N SER A 836 11.11 -25.84 -15.42
CA SER A 836 10.42 -24.59 -15.78
C SER A 836 8.90 -24.74 -15.74
N ARG A 837 8.35 -25.83 -16.32
CA ARG A 837 6.90 -26.12 -16.30
C ARG A 837 6.37 -26.35 -14.89
N CYS A 838 7.05 -27.14 -14.06
CA CYS A 838 6.61 -27.41 -12.69
C CYS A 838 6.62 -26.11 -11.86
N PHE A 839 7.66 -25.30 -12.01
CA PHE A 839 7.73 -24.00 -11.35
C PHE A 839 6.62 -23.05 -11.83
N ALA A 840 6.37 -22.97 -13.15
CA ALA A 840 5.28 -22.15 -13.68
C ALA A 840 3.91 -22.58 -13.13
N LEU A 841 3.62 -23.89 -13.06
CA LEU A 841 2.38 -24.41 -12.47
C LEU A 841 2.26 -24.10 -10.98
N MET A 842 3.35 -24.21 -10.22
CA MET A 842 3.38 -23.83 -8.80
C MET A 842 2.96 -22.36 -8.61
N ARG A 843 3.35 -21.49 -9.54
CA ARG A 843 3.01 -20.07 -9.53
C ARG A 843 1.56 -19.81 -9.93
N GLU A 844 1.00 -20.59 -10.85
CA GLU A 844 -0.45 -20.55 -11.15
C GLU A 844 -1.29 -20.92 -9.92
N ILE A 845 -0.85 -21.92 -9.14
CA ILE A 845 -1.49 -22.25 -7.86
C ILE A 845 -1.43 -21.04 -6.91
N GLY A 846 -0.33 -20.28 -6.91
CA GLY A 846 -0.23 -19.06 -6.12
C GLY A 846 -1.33 -18.04 -6.41
N VAL A 847 -1.66 -17.86 -7.69
CA VAL A 847 -2.78 -17.00 -8.10
C VAL A 847 -4.13 -17.59 -7.75
N ALA A 848 -4.30 -18.92 -7.83
CA ALA A 848 -5.53 -19.57 -7.39
C ALA A 848 -5.80 -19.38 -5.89
N ILE A 849 -4.77 -19.53 -5.04
CA ILE A 849 -4.86 -19.26 -3.59
C ILE A 849 -5.17 -17.80 -3.33
N MET A 850 -4.53 -16.88 -4.05
CA MET A 850 -4.85 -15.45 -3.94
C MET A 850 -6.30 -15.14 -4.32
N HIS A 851 -6.90 -15.82 -5.30
CA HIS A 851 -8.33 -15.67 -5.60
C HIS A 851 -9.22 -16.17 -4.45
N ALA A 852 -8.85 -17.28 -3.79
CA ALA A 852 -9.55 -17.77 -2.60
C ALA A 852 -9.47 -16.75 -1.45
N ASN A 853 -8.28 -16.17 -1.26
CA ASN A 853 -8.01 -15.15 -0.24
C ASN A 853 -8.57 -13.76 -0.58
N ARG A 854 -9.06 -13.56 -1.81
CA ARG A 854 -9.68 -12.34 -2.36
C ARG A 854 -8.76 -11.13 -2.56
N ALA A 855 -7.53 -11.16 -2.08
CA ALA A 855 -6.55 -10.09 -2.23
C ALA A 855 -5.12 -10.64 -2.23
N PHE A 856 -4.18 -9.85 -2.75
CA PHE A 856 -2.74 -10.13 -2.69
C PHE A 856 -2.06 -9.41 -1.55
N GLY A 857 -1.29 -10.19 -0.77
CA GLY A 857 -0.55 -9.67 0.37
C GLY A 857 -1.50 -9.41 1.49
#